data_AF-A0A6S7KE49-F1
#
_entry.id   AF-A0A6S7KE49-F1
#
_cell.length_a   1.000
_cell.length_b   1.000
_cell.length_c   1.000
_cell.angle_alpha   90.00
_cell.angle_beta   90.00
_cell.angle_gamma   90.00
#
_symmetry.space_group_name_H-M   'P 1'
#
loop_
_entity.id
_entity.type
_entity.pdbx_description
1 polymer ?
#
loop_
_entity_poly.entity_id
_entity_poly.type
_entity_poly.pdbx_seq_one_letter_code
_entity_poly.pdbx_strand_id
1 'polypeptide(L)'
;RPSRQRLSYQLTINNSFSVNNNLQNRNLVRVPLSNPASPNASALSWSLTSKTTNDTASAHLTKKSDNSLSTLPGLKLVHLNIRSLKNNAHFLELRKFTKFNKIDVLTVSETWLNTSVTNKEIEIEGYKLHRLDRLYKKGGGVCAYIRKDIKSLVLKDLSYISETNFHQLWIKLQHKKSKSLLVRVSYRLPDSPLDCFEKYFKPNYVQALTMGKLIILLGDLNCDMLKPTPGSASLIKTTKELNLNQLIKSPTRITESSQTLVDVIFVSSPRLVVNSGVIETCISDHFPVYVSLKLKTDKSPPNYITTRSYNKYDPDLFAIDLASNRDRLVSIFRMDNVDEKLTIFNEIFLNTLDKHAPVKTIKVRGKSCPFITLEIKASMIKRDQLHSLFRKTRDHYDWLNFREARNFTKTALVNAQKEYVLKEVQQHRNNTGSLWKVIKENIAYRERESVVYSKEPKLVAEEFNHFFSTIGVNAAKKASTLIQDPSVYPARNLSDVNRTDNSYPEENDRFSFTPVSCSEIRNIILAMPSNKSPGKDKVSMRVIKHSLPVILGPLTDIINCSLSSSSFPIAWKEAQVIPLLKDGNHEEASNNRPLSLLTFLSKICEKVALNQFGSYLMKNKKLSTHQSGNKKHHSCETLNLLTGDTILKAMDGKLVTALILIDLSKAFDSVNHTFRLTKLSNVGASPSVVKWFDSYLTGRTQSVRIGSTVSTPLPVSYGVPQGAILSPLLFSIYTNDLPSSVHHSKLESYVDDSKILLSFTVANVDCLKQQLEEDLYSIANSCFRK
;
A
#
# COMPACT_ATOMS: atom_id res chain seq x y z
N ARG A 1 -11.27 -5.90 7.82
CA ARG A 1 -11.33 -4.77 6.84
C ARG A 1 -10.77 -3.52 7.53
N PRO A 2 -10.16 -2.53 6.83
CA PRO A 2 -9.62 -1.36 7.50
C PRO A 2 -10.76 -0.46 7.99
N SER A 3 -10.55 0.06 9.20
CA SER A 3 -11.40 0.95 9.97
C SER A 3 -11.81 2.20 9.19
N ARG A 4 -13.12 2.44 9.12
CA ARG A 4 -13.70 3.72 8.71
C ARG A 4 -13.63 4.67 9.91
N GLN A 5 -12.67 5.59 9.90
CA GLN A 5 -12.89 6.89 10.53
C GLN A 5 -13.79 7.69 9.58
N ARG A 6 -15.07 7.84 9.94
CA ARG A 6 -15.96 8.80 9.28
C ARG A 6 -15.54 10.20 9.74
N LEU A 7 -15.15 11.03 8.79
CA LEU A 7 -15.28 12.48 8.92
C LEU A 7 -16.79 12.77 8.94
N SER A 8 -17.27 13.30 10.06
CA SER A 8 -18.60 13.90 10.17
C SER A 8 -18.62 15.17 9.33
N TYR A 9 -19.26 15.12 8.16
CA TYR A 9 -19.84 16.33 7.58
C TYR A 9 -21.25 16.46 8.15
N GLN A 10 -21.43 17.40 9.08
CA GLN A 10 -22.75 17.91 9.43
C GLN A 10 -23.30 18.62 8.18
N LEU A 11 -24.19 17.92 7.46
CA LEU A 11 -25.17 18.60 6.60
C LEU A 11 -26.27 19.09 7.53
N THR A 12 -26.11 20.32 8.00
CA THR A 12 -27.19 21.05 8.67
C THR A 12 -28.22 21.40 7.60
N ILE A 13 -29.25 20.56 7.45
CA ILE A 13 -30.47 20.94 6.73
C ILE A 13 -31.26 21.81 7.70
N ASN A 14 -31.03 23.12 7.66
CA ASN A 14 -31.94 24.08 8.27
C ASN A 14 -33.15 24.24 7.34
N ASN A 15 -34.21 23.50 7.64
CA ASN A 15 -35.55 23.83 7.20
C ASN A 15 -36.06 25.02 8.04
N SER A 16 -35.81 26.24 7.58
CA SER A 16 -36.61 27.40 7.96
C SER A 16 -37.30 27.91 6.71
N PHE A 17 -38.56 27.51 6.54
CA PHE A 17 -39.51 28.22 5.70
C PHE A 17 -39.67 29.64 6.26
N SER A 18 -39.21 30.64 5.53
CA SER A 18 -39.79 31.98 5.58
C SER A 18 -40.08 32.42 4.15
N VAL A 19 -41.36 32.60 3.89
CA VAL A 19 -41.90 33.23 2.69
C VAL A 19 -41.44 34.68 2.71
N ASN A 20 -40.73 35.12 1.67
CA ASN A 20 -40.83 36.52 1.27
C ASN A 20 -40.58 36.72 -0.22
N ASN A 21 -41.59 37.28 -0.85
CA ASN A 21 -41.64 37.72 -2.24
C ASN A 21 -40.53 38.72 -2.53
N ASN A 22 -39.79 38.52 -3.63
CA ASN A 22 -39.34 39.59 -4.53
C ASN A 22 -38.67 38.97 -5.77
N LEU A 23 -39.50 38.65 -6.76
CA LEU A 23 -39.09 38.43 -8.15
C LEU A 23 -39.12 39.77 -8.86
N GLN A 24 -37.97 40.34 -9.20
CA GLN A 24 -37.84 41.17 -10.40
C GLN A 24 -36.46 40.99 -11.04
N ASN A 25 -36.53 40.65 -12.34
CA ASN A 25 -35.56 40.92 -13.40
C ASN A 25 -34.17 40.27 -13.30
N ARG A 26 -33.97 39.22 -14.13
CA ARG A 26 -33.20 39.35 -15.38
C ARG A 26 -33.20 38.05 -16.20
N ASN A 27 -33.99 38.08 -17.28
CA ASN A 27 -33.84 37.45 -18.59
C ASN A 27 -32.90 36.25 -18.74
N LEU A 28 -33.52 35.07 -18.80
CA LEU A 28 -33.01 33.91 -19.53
C LEU A 28 -33.13 34.18 -21.04
N VAL A 29 -32.01 34.35 -21.72
CA VAL A 29 -31.94 34.23 -23.18
C VAL A 29 -31.41 32.84 -23.50
N ARG A 30 -32.32 31.95 -23.92
CA ARG A 30 -32.02 30.73 -24.70
C ARG A 30 -32.08 31.11 -26.17
N VAL A 31 -30.97 30.94 -26.90
CA VAL A 31 -30.97 30.77 -28.37
C VAL A 31 -29.67 30.01 -28.75
N PRO A 32 -29.55 29.36 -29.91
CA PRO A 32 -29.75 27.92 -30.07
C PRO A 32 -28.57 27.22 -30.78
N LEU A 33 -28.66 25.90 -30.90
CA LEU A 33 -27.82 25.11 -31.79
C LEU A 33 -27.89 25.65 -33.23
N SER A 34 -26.75 26.08 -33.77
CA SER A 34 -26.54 26.23 -35.20
C SER A 34 -25.11 25.80 -35.56
N ASN A 35 -25.01 24.82 -36.45
CA ASN A 35 -23.86 24.69 -37.36
C ASN A 35 -23.92 25.89 -38.31
N PRO A 36 -22.79 26.56 -38.59
CA PRO A 36 -22.23 26.38 -39.94
C PRO A 36 -20.70 26.53 -40.05
N ALA A 37 -20.19 25.95 -41.14
CA ALA A 37 -19.07 26.39 -41.98
C ALA A 37 -17.62 26.38 -41.45
N SER A 38 -16.81 25.66 -42.23
CA SER A 38 -15.35 25.69 -42.34
C SER A 38 -14.71 27.08 -42.26
N PRO A 39 -13.47 27.14 -41.72
CA PRO A 39 -12.45 28.01 -42.28
C PRO A 39 -11.26 27.22 -42.83
N ASN A 40 -10.77 27.75 -43.94
CA ASN A 40 -9.73 27.22 -44.81
C ASN A 40 -8.41 26.83 -44.13
N ALA A 41 -7.79 25.87 -44.78
CA ALA A 41 -6.44 25.41 -44.59
C ALA A 41 -5.40 26.54 -44.71
N SER A 42 -4.43 26.53 -43.79
CA SER A 42 -3.04 26.86 -44.08
C SER A 42 -2.16 25.83 -43.36
N ALA A 43 -2.14 24.63 -43.95
CA ALA A 43 -1.18 23.60 -43.59
C ALA A 43 0.19 24.02 -44.16
N LEU A 44 1.10 24.48 -43.31
CA LEU A 44 2.52 24.42 -43.61
C LEU A 44 2.97 22.97 -43.41
N SER A 45 2.79 22.17 -44.47
CA SER A 45 3.39 20.85 -44.60
C SER A 45 4.91 20.99 -44.69
N TRP A 46 5.64 20.50 -43.69
CA TRP A 46 7.06 20.19 -43.86
C TRP A 46 7.16 18.73 -44.28
N SER A 47 7.27 18.52 -45.59
CA SER A 47 7.53 17.24 -46.22
C SER A 47 8.88 16.69 -45.76
N LEU A 48 8.88 15.54 -45.07
CA LEU A 48 10.04 14.66 -45.02
C LEU A 48 10.31 14.16 -46.43
N THR A 49 11.35 14.68 -47.07
CA THR A 49 11.96 14.02 -48.22
C THR A 49 13.04 13.08 -47.71
N SER A 50 12.74 11.78 -47.82
CA SER A 50 13.71 10.71 -47.71
C SER A 50 14.73 10.82 -48.84
N LYS A 51 15.99 11.11 -48.49
CA LYS A 51 17.13 10.74 -49.34
C LYS A 51 17.98 9.73 -48.58
N THR A 52 17.91 8.51 -49.07
CA THR A 52 18.82 7.41 -48.82
C THR A 52 20.22 7.78 -49.31
N THR A 53 21.14 8.04 -48.39
CA THR A 53 22.58 7.93 -48.63
C THR A 53 23.28 7.42 -47.37
N ASN A 54 23.65 6.14 -47.44
CA ASN A 54 24.74 5.43 -46.79
C ASN A 54 25.15 5.80 -45.35
N ASP A 55 25.01 4.79 -44.50
CA ASP A 55 25.75 4.54 -43.28
C ASP A 55 27.22 4.97 -43.38
N THR A 56 27.65 5.88 -42.48
CA THR A 56 28.97 5.94 -41.80
C THR A 56 29.27 7.30 -41.11
N ALA A 57 28.27 8.12 -40.76
CA ALA A 57 28.51 9.45 -40.15
C ALA A 57 27.80 9.72 -38.81
N SER A 58 27.53 8.70 -37.98
CA SER A 58 26.93 8.88 -36.64
C SER A 58 27.90 8.73 -35.46
N ALA A 59 29.22 8.80 -35.69
CA ALA A 59 30.22 8.57 -34.63
C ALA A 59 30.96 9.85 -34.16
N HIS A 60 30.74 11.01 -34.77
CA HIS A 60 31.45 12.24 -34.41
C HIS A 60 30.48 13.41 -34.31
N LEU A 61 29.84 13.56 -33.15
CA LEU A 61 29.40 14.84 -32.53
C LEU A 61 28.71 14.59 -31.18
N THR A 62 29.35 13.81 -30.30
CA THR A 62 29.03 13.74 -28.86
C THR A 62 30.29 13.97 -28.05
N LYS A 63 30.85 15.19 -28.14
CA LYS A 63 31.77 15.71 -27.12
C LYS A 63 31.17 17.02 -26.58
N LYS A 64 30.31 16.89 -25.57
CA LYS A 64 29.92 17.98 -24.67
C LYS A 64 29.98 17.45 -23.23
N SER A 65 31.07 17.83 -22.56
CA SER A 65 31.33 17.85 -21.12
C SER A 65 30.86 16.66 -20.26
N ASP A 66 31.80 15.77 -19.96
CA ASP A 66 31.78 14.74 -18.92
C ASP A 66 31.65 15.32 -17.49
N ASN A 67 30.45 15.76 -17.10
CA ASN A 67 30.17 16.08 -15.69
C ASN A 67 28.73 15.69 -15.29
N SER A 68 28.33 14.45 -15.57
CA SER A 68 27.06 13.93 -15.04
C SER A 68 27.18 13.78 -13.52
N LEU A 69 26.27 14.41 -12.74
CA LEU A 69 26.24 14.24 -11.28
C LEU A 69 26.18 12.74 -10.90
N SER A 70 25.62 11.89 -11.76
CA SER A 70 25.56 10.43 -11.58
C SER A 70 26.91 9.72 -11.50
N THR A 71 27.96 10.23 -12.14
CA THR A 71 29.31 9.60 -12.16
C THR A 71 30.21 10.05 -11.02
N LEU A 72 29.88 11.16 -10.34
CA LEU A 72 30.68 11.65 -9.22
C LEU A 72 30.68 10.63 -8.06
N PRO A 73 31.84 10.36 -7.43
CA PRO A 73 31.93 9.49 -6.26
C PRO A 73 31.49 10.24 -4.99
N GLY A 74 31.02 9.49 -3.99
CA GLY A 74 30.74 10.04 -2.67
C GLY A 74 29.26 10.28 -2.36
N LEU A 75 29.00 11.02 -1.27
CA LEU A 75 27.66 11.42 -0.82
C LEU A 75 27.24 12.73 -1.50
N LYS A 76 26.13 12.70 -2.25
CA LYS A 76 25.64 13.79 -3.10
C LYS A 76 24.49 14.52 -2.45
N LEU A 77 24.73 15.79 -2.11
CA LEU A 77 23.72 16.70 -1.60
C LEU A 77 23.39 17.72 -2.70
N VAL A 78 22.10 17.92 -2.95
CA VAL A 78 21.60 18.87 -3.95
C VAL A 78 20.53 19.75 -3.32
N HIS A 79 20.59 21.05 -3.60
CA HIS A 79 19.56 22.01 -3.23
C HIS A 79 18.92 22.63 -4.46
N LEU A 80 17.61 22.86 -4.42
CA LEU A 80 16.87 23.58 -5.45
C LEU A 80 15.74 24.43 -4.84
N ASN A 81 15.69 25.71 -5.16
CA ASN A 81 14.47 26.49 -5.03
C ASN A 81 13.49 26.10 -6.15
N ILE A 82 12.35 25.49 -5.80
CA ILE A 82 11.40 24.92 -6.77
C ILE A 82 10.24 25.86 -7.14
N ARG A 83 10.07 26.97 -6.39
CA ARG A 83 8.94 27.92 -6.51
C ARG A 83 7.59 27.23 -6.67
N SER A 84 7.24 26.41 -5.68
CA SER A 84 6.07 25.54 -5.56
C SER A 84 6.30 24.08 -5.97
N LEU A 85 6.31 23.23 -4.96
CA LEU A 85 6.28 21.78 -5.12
C LEU A 85 4.85 21.27 -5.45
N LYS A 86 3.82 22.09 -5.21
CA LYS A 86 2.44 21.80 -5.64
C LYS A 86 2.29 21.85 -7.17
N ASN A 87 3.20 22.50 -7.88
CA ASN A 87 3.22 22.49 -9.33
C ASN A 87 3.64 21.10 -9.82
N ASN A 88 2.64 20.33 -10.26
CA ASN A 88 2.78 18.94 -10.64
C ASN A 88 3.84 18.72 -11.74
N ALA A 89 4.01 19.66 -12.66
CA ALA A 89 5.07 19.57 -13.68
C ALA A 89 6.47 19.65 -13.06
N HIS A 90 6.69 20.62 -12.16
CA HIS A 90 7.97 20.75 -11.44
C HIS A 90 8.26 19.50 -10.61
N PHE A 91 7.24 18.97 -9.91
CA PHE A 91 7.41 17.77 -9.08
C PHE A 91 7.78 16.53 -9.90
N LEU A 92 7.13 16.30 -11.05
CA LEU A 92 7.44 15.15 -11.91
C LEU A 92 8.85 15.22 -12.49
N GLU A 93 9.27 16.42 -12.91
CA GLU A 93 10.64 16.65 -13.37
C GLU A 93 11.67 16.49 -12.25
N LEU A 94 11.39 17.04 -11.07
CA LEU A 94 12.22 16.87 -9.87
C LEU A 94 12.40 15.37 -9.57
N ARG A 95 11.31 14.60 -9.54
CA ARG A 95 11.35 13.15 -9.28
C ARG A 95 12.22 12.41 -10.31
N LYS A 96 12.11 12.77 -11.59
CA LYS A 96 12.94 12.18 -12.66
C LYS A 96 14.41 12.56 -12.49
N PHE A 97 14.69 13.83 -12.20
CA PHE A 97 16.01 14.38 -11.96
C PHE A 97 16.71 13.71 -10.78
N THR A 98 16.02 13.53 -9.66
CA THR A 98 16.54 12.87 -8.45
C THR A 98 16.97 11.43 -8.73
N LYS A 99 16.11 10.66 -9.41
CA LYS A 99 16.39 9.26 -9.75
C LYS A 99 17.52 9.11 -10.75
N PHE A 100 17.53 9.94 -11.81
CA PHE A 100 18.53 9.89 -12.86
C PHE A 100 19.94 10.18 -12.32
N ASN A 101 20.07 11.23 -11.51
CA ASN A 101 21.35 11.64 -10.94
C ASN A 101 21.79 10.84 -9.70
N LYS A 102 20.95 9.92 -9.22
CA LYS A 102 21.20 9.10 -8.00
C LYS A 102 21.56 9.98 -6.80
N ILE A 103 20.75 11.01 -6.54
CA ILE A 103 20.98 11.97 -5.46
C ILE A 103 20.82 11.27 -4.10
N ASP A 104 21.67 11.55 -3.11
CA ASP A 104 21.54 10.95 -1.78
C ASP A 104 20.65 11.79 -0.86
N VAL A 105 20.83 13.11 -0.91
CA VAL A 105 20.06 14.10 -0.16
C VAL A 105 19.65 15.21 -1.11
N LEU A 106 18.35 15.37 -1.32
CA LEU A 106 17.78 16.47 -2.08
C LEU A 106 17.06 17.39 -1.11
N THR A 107 17.42 18.66 -1.06
CA THR A 107 16.70 19.67 -0.29
C THR A 107 16.04 20.67 -1.22
N VAL A 108 14.91 21.21 -0.77
CA VAL A 108 14.06 22.07 -1.57
C VAL A 108 13.64 23.27 -0.73
N SER A 109 13.78 24.47 -1.28
CA SER A 109 13.22 25.72 -0.74
C SER A 109 12.04 26.18 -1.60
N GLU A 110 11.23 27.08 -1.03
CA GLU A 110 9.97 27.51 -1.63
C GLU A 110 9.05 26.34 -2.02
N THR A 111 8.88 25.41 -1.08
CA THR A 111 7.99 24.26 -1.29
C THR A 111 6.54 24.71 -1.49
N TRP A 112 6.15 25.85 -0.89
CA TRP A 112 4.79 26.42 -0.86
C TRP A 112 3.75 25.41 -0.36
N LEU A 113 4.18 24.49 0.50
CA LEU A 113 3.35 23.48 1.11
C LEU A 113 2.66 24.03 2.36
N ASN A 114 1.55 23.40 2.71
CA ASN A 114 0.79 23.65 3.93
C ASN A 114 0.17 22.31 4.39
N THR A 115 -0.56 22.34 5.50
CA THR A 115 -1.19 21.15 6.11
C THR A 115 -2.20 20.44 5.20
N SER A 116 -2.71 21.11 4.16
CA SER A 116 -3.62 20.48 3.18
C SER A 116 -2.92 19.51 2.23
N VAL A 117 -1.60 19.62 2.05
CA VAL A 117 -0.84 18.71 1.17
C VAL A 117 -0.23 17.60 1.99
N THR A 118 -0.52 16.36 1.62
CA THR A 118 0.02 15.18 2.29
C THR A 118 1.43 14.84 1.82
N ASN A 119 2.18 14.08 2.61
CA ASN A 119 3.53 13.61 2.22
C ASN A 119 3.51 12.77 0.92
N LYS A 120 2.38 12.10 0.62
CA LYS A 120 2.26 11.20 -0.53
C LYS A 120 2.14 11.93 -1.86
N GLU A 121 1.44 13.07 -1.89
CA GLU A 121 1.31 13.88 -3.11
C GLU A 121 2.66 14.31 -3.67
N ILE A 122 3.64 14.41 -2.78
CA ILE A 122 4.99 14.84 -3.08
C ILE A 122 6.02 13.74 -2.76
N GLU A 123 5.65 12.46 -2.77
CA GLU A 123 6.59 11.37 -2.45
C GLU A 123 7.52 11.04 -3.63
N ILE A 124 8.84 11.02 -3.34
CA ILE A 124 9.84 10.46 -4.26
C ILE A 124 10.19 9.04 -3.80
N GLU A 125 9.81 8.05 -4.61
CA GLU A 125 10.11 6.64 -4.37
C GLU A 125 11.59 6.39 -4.08
N GLY A 126 11.88 5.76 -2.93
CA GLY A 126 13.24 5.50 -2.45
C GLY A 126 13.77 6.52 -1.44
N TYR A 127 12.99 7.56 -1.11
CA TYR A 127 13.40 8.65 -0.22
C TYR A 127 12.43 8.84 0.96
N LYS A 128 12.95 9.25 2.11
CA LYS A 128 12.23 9.73 3.28
C LYS A 128 12.10 11.26 3.20
N LEU A 129 10.89 11.78 3.39
CA LEU A 129 10.60 13.21 3.35
C LEU A 129 10.58 13.80 4.77
N HIS A 130 11.30 14.91 4.96
CA HIS A 130 11.20 15.78 6.13
C HIS A 130 10.88 17.20 5.65
N ARG A 131 9.94 17.92 6.28
CA ARG A 131 9.51 19.25 5.82
C ARG A 131 9.15 20.20 6.95
N LEU A 132 9.27 21.48 6.66
CA LEU A 132 8.76 22.60 7.44
C LEU A 132 7.90 23.47 6.52
N ASP A 133 6.60 23.48 6.81
CA ASP A 133 5.59 24.13 6.00
C ASP A 133 5.18 25.47 6.59
N ARG A 134 4.83 26.42 5.73
CA ARG A 134 4.30 27.72 6.15
C ARG A 134 2.78 27.63 6.19
N LEU A 135 2.19 27.72 7.39
CA LEU A 135 0.77 27.39 7.61
C LEU A 135 -0.19 28.44 7.04
N TYR A 136 0.11 29.73 7.24
CA TYR A 136 -0.88 30.81 7.08
C TYR A 136 -0.67 31.74 5.87
N LYS A 137 0.41 31.57 5.10
CA LYS A 137 0.73 32.42 3.95
C LYS A 137 1.26 31.60 2.78
N LYS A 138 0.93 32.03 1.57
CA LYS A 138 1.51 31.49 0.33
C LYS A 138 2.99 31.91 0.25
N GLY A 139 3.84 31.03 -0.29
CA GLY A 139 5.27 31.30 -0.43
C GLY A 139 6.12 30.85 0.75
N GLY A 140 7.33 30.36 0.47
CA GLY A 140 8.26 29.81 1.46
C GLY A 140 8.06 28.32 1.75
N GLY A 141 8.66 27.85 2.85
CA GLY A 141 8.69 26.44 3.24
C GLY A 141 9.96 25.74 2.74
N VAL A 142 10.43 24.74 3.48
CA VAL A 142 11.61 23.94 3.13
C VAL A 142 11.34 22.45 3.34
N CYS A 143 11.93 21.60 2.51
CA CYS A 143 11.91 20.16 2.74
C CYS A 143 13.22 19.48 2.33
N ALA A 144 13.37 18.23 2.76
CA ALA A 144 14.49 17.37 2.44
C ALA A 144 13.99 15.94 2.14
N TYR A 145 14.38 15.42 0.98
CA TYR A 145 14.27 14.02 0.58
C TYR A 145 15.61 13.34 0.82
N ILE A 146 15.62 12.32 1.66
CA ILE A 146 16.83 11.58 2.03
C ILE A 146 16.67 10.13 1.61
N ARG A 147 17.65 9.56 0.91
CA ARG A 147 17.59 8.17 0.48
C ARG A 147 17.35 7.24 1.69
N LYS A 148 16.43 6.29 1.56
CA LYS A 148 15.88 5.50 2.70
C LYS A 148 16.90 4.63 3.44
N ASP A 149 18.05 4.35 2.84
CA ASP A 149 19.17 3.63 3.45
C ASP A 149 20.09 4.50 4.31
N ILE A 150 19.86 5.82 4.34
CA ILE A 150 20.60 6.78 5.17
C ILE A 150 19.76 7.05 6.42
N LYS A 151 20.33 6.79 7.61
CA LYS A 151 19.65 7.14 8.87
C LYS A 151 19.60 8.67 8.98
N SER A 152 18.39 9.19 9.14
CA SER A 152 18.14 10.63 9.23
C SER A 152 17.30 10.94 10.47
N LEU A 153 17.73 11.93 11.24
CA LEU A 153 17.01 12.44 12.41
C LEU A 153 16.87 13.96 12.32
N VAL A 154 15.64 14.48 12.38
CA VAL A 154 15.38 15.92 12.44
C VAL A 154 15.72 16.43 13.84
N LEU A 155 16.52 17.48 13.93
CA LEU A 155 16.83 18.16 15.18
C LEU A 155 15.73 19.18 15.46
N LYS A 156 14.72 18.77 16.23
CA LYS A 156 13.49 19.57 16.45
C LYS A 156 13.78 20.94 17.06
N ASP A 157 14.70 21.01 18.01
CA ASP A 157 15.05 22.26 18.72
C ASP A 157 15.65 23.32 17.80
N LEU A 158 16.26 22.90 16.69
CA LEU A 158 16.86 23.80 15.70
C LEU A 158 15.95 24.00 14.47
N SER A 159 14.92 23.16 14.30
CA SER A 159 14.12 23.10 13.07
C SER A 159 12.81 23.84 13.22
N TYR A 160 12.79 25.11 12.81
CA TYR A 160 11.62 25.98 12.92
C TYR A 160 11.61 27.08 11.85
N ILE A 161 10.48 27.78 11.77
CA ILE A 161 10.33 29.04 11.02
C ILE A 161 10.34 30.16 12.06
N SER A 162 11.27 31.11 11.95
CA SER A 162 11.37 32.24 12.88
C SER A 162 10.26 33.26 12.68
N GLU A 163 10.11 34.17 13.64
CA GLU A 163 9.19 35.32 13.57
C GLU A 163 9.49 36.22 12.36
N THR A 164 10.76 36.35 11.98
CA THR A 164 11.20 37.11 10.80
C THR A 164 11.09 36.32 9.48
N ASN A 165 10.36 35.19 9.49
CA ASN A 165 10.23 34.25 8.38
C ASN A 165 11.57 33.70 7.86
N PHE A 166 12.50 33.42 8.77
CA PHE A 166 13.70 32.65 8.45
C PHE A 166 13.43 31.16 8.67
N HIS A 167 13.47 30.37 7.60
CA HIS A 167 13.14 28.96 7.63
C HIS A 167 14.43 28.15 7.76
N GLN A 168 14.45 27.17 8.67
CA GLN A 168 15.60 26.28 8.82
C GLN A 168 15.15 24.88 9.24
N LEU A 169 15.57 23.87 8.47
CA LEU A 169 15.37 22.47 8.81
C LEU A 169 16.73 21.80 8.98
N TRP A 170 16.99 21.30 10.18
CA TRP A 170 18.24 20.65 10.56
C TRP A 170 18.06 19.14 10.64
N ILE A 171 18.95 18.42 9.96
CA ILE A 171 18.89 16.97 9.87
C ILE A 171 20.27 16.39 10.17
N LYS A 172 20.34 15.56 11.20
CA LYS A 172 21.48 14.69 11.47
C LYS A 172 21.41 13.50 10.52
N LEU A 173 22.41 13.37 9.67
CA LEU A 173 22.59 12.23 8.79
C LEU A 173 23.64 11.29 9.39
N GLN A 174 23.32 10.02 9.44
CA GLN A 174 24.25 8.97 9.79
C GLN A 174 24.27 7.91 8.69
N HIS A 175 25.37 7.85 7.98
CA HIS A 175 25.58 6.87 6.92
C HIS A 175 26.35 5.67 7.48
N LYS A 176 25.64 4.58 7.82
CA LYS A 176 26.21 3.34 8.40
C LYS A 176 27.22 3.63 9.55
N LYS A 177 28.42 3.00 9.52
CA LYS A 177 29.53 3.17 10.50
C LYS A 177 30.33 4.48 10.33
N SER A 178 29.96 5.38 9.42
CA SER A 178 30.67 6.64 9.23
C SER A 178 30.29 7.70 10.27
N LYS A 179 31.15 8.71 10.43
CA LYS A 179 30.86 9.87 11.29
C LYS A 179 29.58 10.56 10.79
N SER A 180 28.64 10.81 11.72
CA SER A 180 27.44 11.55 11.40
C SER A 180 27.76 13.00 11.00
N LEU A 181 26.97 13.57 10.10
CA LEU A 181 27.07 14.98 9.69
C LEU A 181 25.72 15.68 9.87
N LEU A 182 25.74 17.00 9.88
CA LEU A 182 24.56 17.84 9.99
C LEU A 182 24.31 18.55 8.65
N VAL A 183 23.08 18.43 8.14
CA VAL A 183 22.60 19.18 6.99
C VAL A 183 21.54 20.16 7.45
N ARG A 184 21.68 21.42 7.08
CA ARG A 184 20.66 22.44 7.24
C ARG A 184 20.19 22.90 5.87
N VAL A 185 18.88 22.87 5.65
CA VAL A 185 18.26 23.64 4.58
C VAL A 185 17.68 24.93 5.13
N SER A 186 18.04 26.05 4.51
CA SER A 186 17.53 27.36 4.88
C SER A 186 16.82 28.07 3.74
N TYR A 187 15.81 28.86 4.10
CA TYR A 187 15.18 29.79 3.19
C TYR A 187 14.94 31.12 3.91
N ARG A 188 15.41 32.23 3.34
CA ARG A 188 15.14 33.58 3.82
C ARG A 188 14.28 34.29 2.79
N LEU A 189 13.17 34.91 3.18
CA LEU A 189 12.38 35.70 2.24
C LEU A 189 13.16 36.97 1.82
N PRO A 190 12.94 37.51 0.60
CA PRO A 190 13.61 38.73 0.16
C PRO A 190 13.49 39.89 1.15
N ASP A 191 12.29 40.08 1.71
CA ASP A 191 11.94 41.18 2.63
C ASP A 191 12.26 40.87 4.10
N SER A 192 12.86 39.72 4.42
CA SER A 192 13.22 39.39 5.81
C SER A 192 14.31 40.34 6.35
N PRO A 193 14.18 40.86 7.58
CA PRO A 193 15.22 41.65 8.24
C PRO A 193 16.60 40.97 8.23
N LEU A 194 17.67 41.75 8.06
CA LEU A 194 19.05 41.24 8.02
C LEU A 194 19.56 40.77 9.40
N ASP A 195 18.95 41.24 10.49
CA ASP A 195 19.24 40.78 11.85
C ASP A 195 18.95 39.29 12.06
N CYS A 196 18.24 38.63 11.13
CA CYS A 196 18.01 37.20 11.15
C CYS A 196 19.33 36.39 11.13
N PHE A 197 20.41 36.96 10.59
CA PHE A 197 21.72 36.33 10.62
C PHE A 197 22.31 36.30 12.03
N GLU A 198 22.21 37.40 12.79
CA GLU A 198 22.68 37.45 14.18
C GLU A 198 21.72 36.78 15.16
N LYS A 199 20.39 36.92 14.97
CA LYS A 199 19.38 36.35 15.88
C LYS A 199 19.17 34.86 15.71
N TYR A 200 19.25 34.35 14.48
CA TYR A 200 18.90 32.95 14.20
C TYR A 200 20.04 32.19 13.52
N PHE A 201 20.65 32.72 12.46
CA PHE A 201 21.65 31.95 11.70
C PHE A 201 22.84 31.54 12.58
N LYS A 202 23.41 32.51 13.31
CA LYS A 202 24.62 32.35 14.12
C LYS A 202 24.39 31.55 15.41
N PRO A 203 23.39 31.83 16.27
CA PRO A 203 23.17 31.04 17.49
C PRO A 203 22.86 29.57 17.20
N ASN A 204 22.01 29.29 16.20
CA ASN A 204 21.68 27.91 15.83
C ASN A 204 22.89 27.17 15.24
N TYR A 205 23.76 27.88 14.51
CA TYR A 205 25.01 27.30 14.02
C TYR A 205 25.98 26.99 15.17
N VAL A 206 26.15 27.90 16.13
CA VAL A 206 27.01 27.70 17.31
C VAL A 206 26.49 26.51 18.13
N GLN A 207 25.18 26.42 18.37
CA GLN A 207 24.58 25.28 19.03
C GLN A 207 24.83 23.97 18.26
N ALA A 208 24.67 23.96 16.93
CA ALA A 208 25.00 22.79 16.12
C ALA A 208 26.50 22.43 16.14
N LEU A 209 27.39 23.41 16.27
CA LEU A 209 28.84 23.22 16.33
C LEU A 209 29.26 22.42 17.58
N THR A 210 28.56 22.61 18.70
CA THR A 210 28.79 21.83 19.95
C THR A 210 28.66 20.32 19.75
N MET A 211 27.99 19.88 18.68
CA MET A 211 27.83 18.46 18.37
C MET A 211 29.07 17.82 17.73
N GLY A 212 30.11 18.59 17.41
CA GLY A 212 31.40 18.09 16.90
C GLY A 212 31.32 17.40 15.53
N LYS A 213 30.37 17.80 14.67
CA LYS A 213 30.10 17.18 13.37
C LYS A 213 30.40 18.14 12.22
N LEU A 214 30.65 17.58 11.03
CA LEU A 214 30.65 18.38 9.79
C LEU A 214 29.26 19.00 9.59
N ILE A 215 29.21 20.30 9.32
CA ILE A 215 27.97 21.05 9.08
C ILE A 215 27.96 21.50 7.62
N ILE A 216 26.85 21.22 6.94
CA ILE A 216 26.59 21.67 5.57
C ILE A 216 25.30 22.48 5.61
N LEU A 217 25.40 23.74 5.21
CA LEU A 217 24.28 24.66 5.11
C LEU A 217 24.01 24.90 3.63
N LEU A 218 22.77 24.74 3.21
CA LEU A 218 22.37 24.91 1.82
C LEU A 218 20.99 25.56 1.77
N GLY A 219 20.71 26.34 0.75
CA GLY A 219 19.48 27.15 0.79
C GLY A 219 19.46 28.30 -0.18
N ASP A 220 18.28 28.89 -0.34
CA ASP A 220 18.12 30.20 -0.97
C ASP A 220 17.97 31.26 0.14
N LEU A 221 19.00 32.10 0.29
CA LEU A 221 19.03 33.15 1.30
C LEU A 221 18.57 34.51 0.75
N ASN A 222 18.21 34.58 -0.55
CA ASN A 222 17.86 35.81 -1.23
C ASN A 222 18.90 36.94 -0.99
N CYS A 223 20.19 36.58 -1.01
CA CYS A 223 21.31 37.50 -0.92
C CYS A 223 22.19 37.26 -2.14
N ASP A 224 22.24 38.21 -3.07
CA ASP A 224 23.00 38.05 -4.31
C ASP A 224 24.50 38.15 -4.03
N MET A 225 25.19 37.02 -4.11
CA MET A 225 26.62 36.92 -3.83
C MET A 225 27.51 37.41 -4.98
N LEU A 226 26.92 37.74 -6.15
CA LEU A 226 27.68 38.32 -7.27
C LEU A 226 27.83 39.84 -7.14
N LYS A 227 26.95 40.49 -6.35
CA LYS A 227 26.91 41.94 -6.20
C LYS A 227 27.05 42.34 -4.73
N PRO A 228 27.78 43.43 -4.42
CA PRO A 228 27.83 43.95 -3.06
C PRO A 228 26.49 44.62 -2.71
N THR A 229 25.64 43.91 -1.97
CA THR A 229 24.36 44.40 -1.45
C THR A 229 24.42 44.35 0.07
N PRO A 230 23.57 45.11 0.80
CA PRO A 230 23.52 45.02 2.26
C PRO A 230 23.31 43.58 2.77
N GLY A 231 22.49 42.80 2.07
CA GLY A 231 22.25 41.38 2.37
C GLY A 231 23.49 40.51 2.16
N SER A 232 24.17 40.63 1.01
CA SER A 232 25.39 39.85 0.76
C SER A 232 26.55 40.27 1.65
N ALA A 233 26.70 41.57 1.96
CA ALA A 233 27.69 42.05 2.92
C ALA A 233 27.46 41.46 4.33
N SER A 234 26.21 41.47 4.80
CA SER A 234 25.84 40.89 6.10
C SER A 234 26.08 39.38 6.13
N LEU A 235 25.67 38.65 5.09
CA LEU A 235 25.91 37.21 4.98
C LEU A 235 27.41 36.87 4.91
N ILE A 236 28.21 37.62 4.16
CA ILE A 236 29.68 37.46 4.09
C ILE A 236 30.29 37.70 5.47
N LYS A 237 29.86 38.74 6.19
CA LYS A 237 30.36 39.02 7.55
C LYS A 237 30.07 37.85 8.49
N THR A 238 28.81 37.43 8.59
CA THR A 238 28.41 36.32 9.49
C THR A 238 29.10 35.01 9.12
N THR A 239 29.26 34.70 7.83
CA THR A 239 29.92 33.45 7.40
C THR A 239 31.42 33.46 7.64
N LYS A 240 32.10 34.61 7.51
CA LYS A 240 33.50 34.78 7.91
C LYS A 240 33.70 34.59 9.42
N GLU A 241 32.85 35.21 10.24
CA GLU A 241 32.90 35.04 11.71
C GLU A 241 32.73 33.58 12.14
N LEU A 242 31.95 32.81 11.39
CA LEU A 242 31.67 31.39 11.66
C LEU A 242 32.63 30.40 10.98
N ASN A 243 33.67 30.91 10.28
CA ASN A 243 34.62 30.12 9.49
C ASN A 243 33.94 29.19 8.46
N LEU A 244 32.85 29.65 7.85
CA LEU A 244 32.09 28.94 6.82
C LEU A 244 32.67 29.19 5.43
N ASN A 245 32.83 28.12 4.65
CA ASN A 245 33.36 28.19 3.30
C ASN A 245 32.22 28.11 2.27
N GLN A 246 32.06 29.15 1.44
CA GLN A 246 31.10 29.14 0.34
C GLN A 246 31.64 28.36 -0.86
N LEU A 247 30.86 27.39 -1.34
CA LEU A 247 31.27 26.53 -2.45
C LEU A 247 30.79 27.00 -3.83
N ILE A 248 29.61 27.63 -3.90
CA ILE A 248 29.01 28.05 -5.17
C ILE A 248 29.51 29.44 -5.55
N LYS A 249 29.98 29.57 -6.79
CA LYS A 249 30.55 30.81 -7.37
C LYS A 249 29.88 31.26 -8.67
N SER A 250 29.06 30.41 -9.28
CA SER A 250 28.38 30.69 -10.54
C SER A 250 26.93 31.14 -10.30
N PRO A 251 26.31 31.89 -11.23
CA PRO A 251 24.91 32.29 -11.10
C PRO A 251 23.97 31.08 -10.94
N THR A 252 23.00 31.20 -10.04
CA THR A 252 22.03 30.13 -9.73
C THR A 252 20.62 30.44 -10.22
N ARG A 253 20.32 31.71 -10.45
CA ARG A 253 19.04 32.16 -11.03
C ARG A 253 19.34 33.07 -12.21
N ILE A 254 18.87 32.68 -13.39
CA ILE A 254 19.06 33.43 -14.64
C ILE A 254 17.68 33.75 -15.20
N THR A 255 17.42 35.05 -15.34
CA THR A 255 16.21 35.56 -15.99
C THR A 255 16.57 36.26 -17.30
N GLU A 256 15.57 36.80 -17.97
CA GLU A 256 15.73 37.67 -19.13
C GLU A 256 16.72 38.81 -18.84
N SER A 257 16.50 39.53 -17.74
CA SER A 257 17.22 40.77 -17.41
C SER A 257 18.29 40.62 -16.32
N SER A 258 18.38 39.49 -15.61
CA SER A 258 19.30 39.34 -14.48
C SER A 258 19.98 37.98 -14.39
N GLN A 259 21.16 37.98 -13.76
CA GLN A 259 21.90 36.79 -13.32
C GLN A 259 22.31 37.01 -11.86
N THR A 260 21.86 36.15 -10.96
CA THR A 260 22.09 36.28 -9.52
C THR A 260 22.55 34.96 -8.90
N LEU A 261 23.39 35.03 -7.86
CA LEU A 261 23.77 33.88 -7.04
C LEU A 261 23.11 34.02 -5.67
N VAL A 262 21.95 33.38 -5.52
CA VAL A 262 21.15 33.44 -4.28
C VAL A 262 21.04 32.07 -3.59
N ASP A 263 21.25 30.99 -4.35
CA ASP A 263 21.29 29.63 -3.85
C ASP A 263 22.73 29.27 -3.44
N VAL A 264 22.95 29.09 -2.14
CA VAL A 264 24.29 28.96 -1.56
C VAL A 264 24.52 27.58 -0.96
N ILE A 265 25.79 27.16 -0.91
CA ILE A 265 26.25 26.03 -0.11
C ILE A 265 27.44 26.50 0.73
N PHE A 266 27.29 26.44 2.05
CA PHE A 266 28.37 26.67 3.01
C PHE A 266 28.74 25.38 3.73
N VAL A 267 30.04 25.18 3.96
CA VAL A 267 30.57 24.04 4.73
C VAL A 267 31.46 24.51 5.86
N SER A 268 31.35 23.85 7.02
CA SER A 268 32.24 24.13 8.16
C SER A 268 33.67 23.64 7.95
N SER A 269 33.86 22.67 7.04
CA SER A 269 35.19 22.24 6.61
C SER A 269 35.16 21.73 5.17
N PRO A 270 36.03 22.23 4.28
CA PRO A 270 36.09 21.78 2.89
C PRO A 270 36.84 20.45 2.70
N ARG A 271 37.45 19.88 3.75
CA ARG A 271 38.33 18.69 3.66
C ARG A 271 37.69 17.46 3.01
N LEU A 272 36.38 17.32 3.15
CA LEU A 272 35.63 16.18 2.59
C LEU A 272 34.95 16.51 1.26
N VAL A 273 35.03 17.75 0.77
CA VAL A 273 34.40 18.14 -0.49
C VAL A 273 35.22 17.61 -1.67
N VAL A 274 34.59 16.81 -2.54
CA VAL A 274 35.17 16.30 -3.78
C VAL A 274 34.90 17.26 -4.93
N ASN A 275 33.64 17.67 -5.07
CA ASN A 275 33.20 18.56 -6.14
C ASN A 275 31.94 19.33 -5.70
N SER A 276 31.72 20.50 -6.27
CA SER A 276 30.52 21.32 -6.08
C SER A 276 30.28 22.20 -7.29
N GLY A 277 29.02 22.53 -7.55
CA GLY A 277 28.69 23.41 -8.66
C GLY A 277 27.20 23.62 -8.87
N VAL A 278 26.87 24.13 -10.05
CA VAL A 278 25.50 24.41 -10.49
C VAL A 278 25.14 23.41 -11.60
N ILE A 279 23.93 22.84 -11.53
CA ILE A 279 23.40 21.92 -12.54
C ILE A 279 22.36 22.66 -13.37
N GLU A 280 22.60 22.69 -14.67
CA GLU A 280 21.77 23.46 -15.58
C GLU A 280 20.52 22.65 -15.93
N THR A 281 19.38 23.01 -15.33
CA THR A 281 18.09 22.35 -15.60
C THR A 281 16.96 23.37 -15.60
N CYS A 282 15.91 23.12 -16.39
CA CYS A 282 14.76 24.03 -16.49
C CYS A 282 13.57 23.58 -15.62
N ILE A 283 13.84 22.88 -14.51
CA ILE A 283 12.80 22.40 -13.58
C ILE A 283 12.12 23.59 -12.88
N SER A 284 12.92 24.61 -12.57
CA SER A 284 12.55 25.87 -11.92
C SER A 284 13.27 27.02 -12.66
N ASP A 285 12.97 28.27 -12.31
CA ASP A 285 13.78 29.44 -12.69
C ASP A 285 15.11 29.54 -11.91
N HIS A 286 15.29 28.66 -10.91
CA HIS A 286 16.56 28.43 -10.23
C HIS A 286 17.21 27.12 -10.72
N PHE A 287 18.54 27.12 -10.76
CA PHE A 287 19.35 25.95 -11.04
C PHE A 287 19.71 25.21 -9.75
N PRO A 288 19.62 23.86 -9.74
CA PRO A 288 20.10 23.07 -8.62
C PRO A 288 21.58 23.32 -8.34
N VAL A 289 21.92 23.55 -7.07
CA VAL A 289 23.30 23.58 -6.59
C VAL A 289 23.65 22.27 -5.91
N TYR A 290 24.88 21.79 -6.07
CA TYR A 290 25.28 20.49 -5.51
C TYR A 290 26.64 20.53 -4.83
N VAL A 291 26.84 19.57 -3.92
CA VAL A 291 28.13 19.20 -3.34
C VAL A 291 28.22 17.68 -3.24
N SER A 292 29.38 17.13 -3.60
CA SER A 292 29.73 15.72 -3.43
C SER A 292 30.82 15.58 -2.37
N LEU A 293 30.63 14.68 -1.41
CA LEU A 293 31.55 14.48 -0.29
C LEU A 293 32.27 13.13 -0.38
N LYS A 294 33.54 13.07 -0.02
CA LYS A 294 34.38 11.85 0.04
C LYS A 294 33.99 10.96 1.23
N LEU A 295 32.77 10.44 1.21
CA LEU A 295 32.23 9.47 2.14
C LEU A 295 31.94 8.20 1.34
N LYS A 296 32.37 7.02 1.83
CA LYS A 296 32.05 5.74 1.18
C LYS A 296 30.53 5.59 1.09
N THR A 297 29.97 5.70 -0.11
CA THR A 297 28.57 5.41 -0.39
C THR A 297 28.48 4.03 -1.04
N ASP A 298 27.98 3.05 -0.29
CA ASP A 298 27.56 1.80 -0.92
C ASP A 298 26.23 2.05 -1.63
N LYS A 299 26.06 1.48 -2.82
CA LYS A 299 24.78 1.47 -3.51
C LYS A 299 23.79 0.66 -2.66
N SER A 300 22.57 1.16 -2.47
CA SER A 300 21.52 0.41 -1.77
C SER A 300 21.36 -0.97 -2.42
N PRO A 301 21.23 -2.06 -1.63
CA PRO A 301 21.03 -3.37 -2.19
C PRO A 301 19.75 -3.34 -3.02
N PRO A 302 19.76 -3.91 -4.23
CA PRO A 302 18.53 -4.02 -5.00
C PRO A 302 17.48 -4.79 -4.22
N ASN A 303 16.22 -4.37 -4.31
CA ASN A 303 15.13 -5.21 -3.81
C ASN A 303 14.95 -6.39 -4.78
N TYR A 304 15.04 -7.60 -4.28
CA TYR A 304 14.92 -8.82 -5.05
C TYR A 304 13.65 -9.58 -4.65
N ILE A 305 12.97 -10.16 -5.64
CA ILE A 305 11.85 -11.08 -5.41
C ILE A 305 12.13 -12.41 -6.11
N THR A 306 11.78 -13.50 -5.44
CA THR A 306 11.86 -14.85 -6.02
C THR A 306 10.50 -15.22 -6.61
N THR A 307 10.44 -15.37 -7.93
CA THR A 307 9.21 -15.70 -8.66
C THR A 307 9.53 -16.52 -9.91
N ARG A 308 8.55 -17.20 -10.49
CA ARG A 308 8.70 -17.82 -11.81
C ARG A 308 8.94 -16.76 -12.89
N SER A 309 9.92 -17.01 -13.75
CA SER A 309 10.21 -16.18 -14.91
C SER A 309 9.39 -16.67 -16.10
N TYR A 310 8.50 -15.82 -16.62
CA TYR A 310 7.64 -16.14 -17.76
C TYR A 310 8.18 -15.57 -19.09
N ASN A 311 9.43 -15.10 -19.14
CA ASN A 311 9.98 -14.42 -20.31
C ASN A 311 10.07 -15.33 -21.55
N LYS A 312 10.24 -16.64 -21.36
CA LYS A 312 10.30 -17.66 -22.42
C LYS A 312 9.18 -18.71 -22.29
N TYR A 313 8.15 -18.39 -21.51
CA TYR A 313 7.08 -19.33 -21.24
C TYR A 313 6.08 -19.34 -22.40
N ASP A 314 5.96 -20.49 -23.04
CA ASP A 314 4.97 -20.78 -24.07
C ASP A 314 3.93 -21.76 -23.50
N PRO A 315 2.62 -21.42 -23.51
CA PRO A 315 1.58 -22.26 -22.95
C PRO A 315 1.40 -23.58 -23.71
N ASP A 316 1.57 -23.57 -25.02
CA ASP A 316 1.30 -24.72 -25.89
C ASP A 316 2.45 -25.72 -25.80
N LEU A 317 3.70 -25.25 -25.88
CA LEU A 317 4.87 -26.10 -25.66
C LEU A 317 4.89 -26.72 -24.26
N PHE A 318 4.51 -25.94 -23.23
CA PHE A 318 4.38 -26.47 -21.87
C PHE A 318 3.33 -27.58 -21.79
N ALA A 319 2.17 -27.41 -22.45
CA ALA A 319 1.13 -28.44 -22.47
C ALA A 319 1.59 -29.71 -23.22
N ILE A 320 2.33 -29.57 -24.33
CA ILE A 320 2.88 -30.69 -25.10
C ILE A 320 3.89 -31.49 -24.26
N ASP A 321 4.84 -30.82 -23.59
CA ASP A 321 5.83 -31.49 -22.75
C ASP A 321 5.18 -32.15 -21.53
N LEU A 322 4.13 -31.54 -20.98
CA LEU A 322 3.37 -32.11 -19.89
C LEU A 322 2.61 -33.37 -20.36
N ALA A 323 2.02 -33.33 -21.56
CA ALA A 323 1.36 -34.47 -22.17
C ALA A 323 2.34 -35.60 -22.54
N SER A 324 3.61 -35.29 -22.79
CA SER A 324 4.66 -36.30 -23.02
C SER A 324 4.92 -37.19 -21.81
N ASN A 325 4.44 -36.80 -20.62
CA ASN A 325 4.49 -37.59 -19.38
C ASN A 325 3.16 -38.32 -19.09
N ARG A 326 2.30 -38.52 -20.11
CA ARG A 326 0.95 -39.09 -19.95
C ARG A 326 0.94 -40.41 -19.21
N ASP A 327 1.86 -41.33 -19.47
CA ASP A 327 1.85 -42.66 -18.85
C ASP A 327 2.00 -42.59 -17.32
N ARG A 328 2.88 -41.71 -16.83
CA ARG A 328 3.02 -41.45 -15.38
C ARG A 328 1.83 -40.66 -14.81
N LEU A 329 1.16 -39.83 -15.60
CA LEU A 329 -0.08 -39.20 -15.16
C LEU A 329 -1.24 -40.21 -15.10
N VAL A 330 -1.24 -41.22 -15.97
CA VAL A 330 -2.23 -42.30 -15.96
C VAL A 330 -2.05 -43.23 -14.76
N SER A 331 -0.83 -43.40 -14.24
CA SER A 331 -0.61 -44.20 -13.04
C SER A 331 -1.32 -43.64 -11.81
N ILE A 332 -1.59 -42.33 -11.76
CA ILE A 332 -2.33 -41.66 -10.68
C ILE A 332 -3.68 -42.34 -10.46
N PHE A 333 -4.42 -42.68 -11.51
CA PHE A 333 -5.77 -43.27 -11.41
C PHE A 333 -5.79 -44.64 -10.74
N ARG A 334 -4.65 -45.34 -10.66
CA ARG A 334 -4.54 -46.69 -10.08
C ARG A 334 -4.17 -46.70 -8.60
N MET A 335 -3.83 -45.54 -8.03
CA MET A 335 -3.42 -45.42 -6.64
C MET A 335 -4.65 -45.16 -5.75
N ASP A 336 -4.59 -45.53 -4.48
CA ASP A 336 -5.68 -45.26 -3.51
C ASP A 336 -5.32 -44.15 -2.52
N ASN A 337 -4.03 -43.87 -2.34
CA ASN A 337 -3.55 -42.86 -1.41
C ASN A 337 -3.47 -41.47 -2.09
N VAL A 338 -4.19 -40.49 -1.52
CA VAL A 338 -4.27 -39.13 -2.05
C VAL A 338 -2.92 -38.39 -2.07
N ASP A 339 -2.06 -38.63 -1.08
CA ASP A 339 -0.74 -38.00 -0.98
C ASP A 339 0.24 -38.57 -1.99
N GLU A 340 0.18 -39.87 -2.27
CA GLU A 340 0.97 -40.50 -3.33
C GLU A 340 0.57 -39.97 -4.71
N LYS A 341 -0.74 -39.92 -5.00
CA LYS A 341 -1.28 -39.33 -6.23
C LYS A 341 -0.78 -37.89 -6.43
N LEU A 342 -0.87 -37.07 -5.39
CA LEU A 342 -0.46 -35.67 -5.43
C LEU A 342 1.06 -35.52 -5.57
N THR A 343 1.85 -36.42 -4.98
CA THR A 343 3.31 -36.42 -5.09
C THR A 343 3.74 -36.61 -6.55
N ILE A 344 3.23 -37.66 -7.21
CA ILE A 344 3.52 -37.92 -8.63
C ILE A 344 3.05 -36.75 -9.50
N PHE A 345 1.86 -36.22 -9.24
CA PHE A 345 1.34 -35.06 -9.95
C PHE A 345 2.29 -33.85 -9.84
N ASN A 346 2.69 -33.50 -8.62
CA ASN A 346 3.56 -32.35 -8.36
C ASN A 346 4.95 -32.55 -8.98
N GLU A 347 5.53 -33.74 -8.90
CA GLU A 347 6.81 -34.04 -9.56
C GLU A 347 6.74 -33.77 -11.06
N ILE A 348 5.77 -34.36 -11.75
CA ILE A 348 5.63 -34.21 -13.20
C ILE A 348 5.36 -32.74 -13.56
N PHE A 349 4.41 -32.13 -12.87
CA PHE A 349 3.96 -30.78 -13.16
C PHE A 349 5.05 -29.73 -12.89
N LEU A 350 5.69 -29.77 -11.72
CA LEU A 350 6.69 -28.78 -11.33
C LEU A 350 8.00 -28.98 -12.10
N ASN A 351 8.47 -30.21 -12.31
CA ASN A 351 9.68 -30.46 -13.10
C ASN A 351 9.52 -30.01 -14.55
N THR A 352 8.35 -30.24 -15.14
CA THR A 352 8.04 -29.73 -16.49
C THR A 352 7.96 -28.21 -16.48
N LEU A 353 7.25 -27.63 -15.52
CA LEU A 353 7.11 -26.17 -15.42
C LEU A 353 8.45 -25.46 -15.15
N ASP A 354 9.39 -26.08 -14.44
CA ASP A 354 10.71 -25.51 -14.18
C ASP A 354 11.56 -25.40 -15.45
N LYS A 355 11.35 -26.27 -16.46
CA LYS A 355 11.97 -26.14 -17.78
C LYS A 355 11.45 -24.92 -18.57
N HIS A 356 10.15 -24.66 -18.48
CA HIS A 356 9.46 -23.61 -19.24
C HIS A 356 9.41 -22.23 -18.54
N ALA A 357 9.27 -22.24 -17.22
CA ALA A 357 9.10 -21.07 -16.37
C ALA A 357 9.87 -21.22 -15.04
N PRO A 358 11.21 -21.27 -15.08
CA PRO A 358 12.05 -21.50 -13.90
C PRO A 358 11.87 -20.41 -12.83
N VAL A 359 12.00 -20.80 -11.57
CA VAL A 359 12.03 -19.89 -10.43
C VAL A 359 13.34 -19.08 -10.48
N LYS A 360 13.22 -17.75 -10.53
CA LYS A 360 14.36 -16.82 -10.57
C LYS A 360 14.22 -15.71 -9.54
N THR A 361 15.35 -15.28 -9.01
CA THR A 361 15.45 -14.07 -8.19
C THR A 361 15.62 -12.87 -9.10
N ILE A 362 14.59 -12.03 -9.22
CA ILE A 362 14.59 -10.85 -10.10
C ILE A 362 14.67 -9.56 -9.29
N LYS A 363 15.44 -8.60 -9.81
CA LYS A 363 15.53 -7.25 -9.25
C LYS A 363 14.25 -6.47 -9.57
N VAL A 364 13.58 -6.00 -8.53
CA VAL A 364 12.43 -5.10 -8.66
C VAL A 364 12.92 -3.76 -9.18
N ARG A 365 12.42 -3.34 -10.35
CA ARG A 365 12.68 -2.01 -10.91
C ARG A 365 11.56 -1.06 -10.49
N GLY A 366 11.90 0.19 -10.18
CA GLY A 366 10.91 1.22 -9.90
C GLY A 366 10.00 1.45 -11.12
N LYS A 367 8.73 1.78 -10.88
CA LYS A 367 7.79 2.05 -11.98
C LYS A 367 8.23 3.31 -12.73
N SER A 368 8.38 3.21 -14.04
CA SER A 368 8.48 4.40 -14.90
C SER A 368 7.16 5.16 -14.84
N CYS A 369 7.23 6.48 -15.01
CA CYS A 369 6.03 7.29 -15.11
C CYS A 369 5.30 6.91 -16.42
N PRO A 370 4.11 6.29 -16.36
CA PRO A 370 3.51 5.61 -17.51
C PRO A 370 3.03 6.59 -18.59
N PHE A 371 2.79 7.84 -18.22
CA PHE A 371 2.27 8.88 -19.12
C PHE A 371 3.36 9.78 -19.74
N ILE A 372 4.65 9.59 -19.43
CA ILE A 372 5.74 10.33 -20.08
C ILE A 372 6.16 9.57 -21.35
N THR A 373 5.60 10.00 -22.50
CA THR A 373 5.88 9.44 -23.82
C THR A 373 7.25 9.88 -24.36
N LEU A 374 7.68 9.30 -25.49
CA LEU A 374 8.91 9.73 -26.19
C LEU A 374 8.78 11.17 -26.71
N GLU A 375 7.61 11.58 -27.16
CA GLU A 375 7.32 12.95 -27.62
C GLU A 375 7.49 13.98 -26.51
N ILE A 376 6.94 13.71 -25.31
CA ILE A 376 7.11 14.60 -24.15
C ILE A 376 8.59 14.67 -23.76
N LYS A 377 9.34 13.56 -23.85
CA LYS A 377 10.80 13.61 -23.62
C LYS A 377 11.50 14.48 -24.65
N ALA A 378 11.11 14.42 -25.93
CA ALA A 378 11.67 15.26 -26.97
C ALA A 378 11.37 16.75 -26.72
N SER A 379 10.16 17.09 -26.27
CA SER A 379 9.80 18.48 -25.94
C SER A 379 10.61 19.01 -24.74
N MET A 380 10.84 18.18 -23.72
CA MET A 380 11.73 18.51 -22.60
C MET A 380 13.16 18.81 -23.07
N ILE A 381 13.70 17.99 -23.97
CA ILE A 381 15.05 18.18 -24.54
C ILE A 381 15.12 19.47 -25.35
N LYS A 382 14.13 19.74 -26.22
CA LYS A 382 14.06 20.97 -27.02
C LYS A 382 14.04 22.22 -26.13
N ARG A 383 13.23 22.21 -25.07
CA ARG A 383 13.19 23.29 -24.08
C ARG A 383 14.56 23.53 -23.45
N ASP A 384 15.24 22.47 -23.01
CA ASP A 384 16.54 22.57 -22.34
C ASP A 384 17.63 23.09 -23.30
N GLN A 385 17.57 22.71 -24.59
CA GLN A 385 18.45 23.23 -25.64
C GLN A 385 18.24 24.73 -25.88
N LEU A 386 16.99 25.19 -25.97
CA LEU A 386 16.66 26.61 -26.17
C LEU A 386 17.10 27.47 -24.99
N HIS A 387 16.96 26.96 -23.76
CA HIS A 387 17.49 27.67 -22.59
C HIS A 387 19.02 27.79 -22.62
N SER A 388 19.70 26.71 -23.03
CA SER A 388 21.15 26.71 -23.21
C SER A 388 21.60 27.71 -24.28
N LEU A 389 20.83 27.85 -25.37
CA LEU A 389 21.08 28.86 -26.41
C LEU A 389 20.93 30.28 -25.87
N PHE A 390 19.76 30.60 -25.27
CA PHE A 390 19.50 31.90 -24.64
C PHE A 390 20.60 32.31 -23.65
N ARG A 391 21.15 31.36 -22.89
CA ARG A 391 22.22 31.66 -21.95
C ARG A 391 23.53 32.09 -22.60
N LYS A 392 23.80 31.61 -23.81
CA LYS A 392 25.01 31.97 -24.56
C LYS A 392 24.85 33.29 -25.29
N THR A 393 23.69 33.51 -25.90
CA THR A 393 23.40 34.69 -26.72
C THR A 393 22.92 35.87 -25.90
N ARG A 394 22.18 35.59 -24.81
CA ARG A 394 21.43 36.56 -24.00
C ARG A 394 20.42 37.39 -24.80
N ASP A 395 20.01 36.87 -25.97
CA ASP A 395 19.11 37.54 -26.89
C ASP A 395 17.62 37.39 -26.49
N HIS A 396 16.82 38.41 -26.77
CA HIS A 396 15.40 38.44 -26.42
C HIS A 396 14.58 37.39 -27.19
N TYR A 397 14.87 37.15 -28.48
CA TYR A 397 14.14 36.16 -29.27
C TYR A 397 14.42 34.73 -28.79
N ASP A 398 15.65 34.44 -28.35
CA ASP A 398 15.98 33.15 -27.75
C ASP A 398 15.22 32.92 -26.43
N TRP A 399 15.01 33.97 -25.63
CA TRP A 399 14.17 33.89 -24.44
C TRP A 399 12.70 33.62 -24.77
N LEU A 400 12.15 34.28 -25.80
CA LEU A 400 10.79 34.02 -26.28
C LEU A 400 10.62 32.56 -26.72
N ASN A 401 11.55 32.06 -27.54
CA ASN A 401 11.57 30.66 -28.00
C ASN A 401 11.63 29.67 -26.82
N PHE A 402 12.50 29.92 -25.84
CA PHE A 402 12.56 29.11 -24.62
C PHE A 402 11.24 29.16 -23.83
N ARG A 403 10.67 30.36 -23.65
CA ARG A 403 9.43 30.57 -22.89
C ARG A 403 8.27 29.79 -23.51
N GLU A 404 8.14 29.81 -24.83
CA GLU A 404 7.13 29.03 -25.56
C GLU A 404 7.34 27.53 -25.38
N ALA A 405 8.56 27.03 -25.61
CA ALA A 405 8.88 25.61 -25.44
C ALA A 405 8.68 25.10 -24.01
N ARG A 406 8.96 25.94 -23.01
CA ARG A 406 8.71 25.66 -21.59
C ARG A 406 7.21 25.53 -21.31
N ASN A 407 6.41 26.48 -21.79
CA ASN A 407 4.96 26.48 -21.59
C ASN A 407 4.31 25.27 -22.29
N PHE A 408 4.72 24.98 -23.53
CA PHE A 408 4.27 23.81 -24.27
C PHE A 408 4.55 22.50 -23.51
N THR A 409 5.80 22.30 -23.08
CA THR A 409 6.21 21.09 -22.35
C THR A 409 5.43 20.92 -21.04
N LYS A 410 5.22 22.02 -20.31
CA LYS A 410 4.42 22.02 -19.07
C LYS A 410 2.97 21.57 -19.34
N THR A 411 2.33 22.14 -20.36
CA THR A 411 0.95 21.80 -20.73
C THR A 411 0.84 20.35 -21.19
N ALA A 412 1.75 19.89 -22.06
CA ALA A 412 1.77 18.52 -22.56
C ALA A 412 1.88 17.48 -21.42
N LEU A 413 2.74 17.73 -20.44
CA LEU A 413 2.93 16.83 -19.29
C LEU A 413 1.70 16.76 -18.38
N VAL A 414 1.02 17.90 -18.17
CA VAL A 414 -0.24 17.95 -17.39
C VAL A 414 -1.37 17.22 -18.12
N ASN A 415 -1.50 17.42 -19.43
CA ASN A 415 -2.55 16.79 -20.24
C ASN A 415 -2.36 15.27 -20.31
N ALA A 416 -1.13 14.80 -20.57
CA ALA A 416 -0.83 13.37 -20.62
C ALA A 416 -1.17 12.65 -19.32
N GLN A 417 -0.94 13.28 -18.16
CA GLN A 417 -1.36 12.70 -16.89
C GLN A 417 -2.89 12.64 -16.75
N LYS A 418 -3.60 13.71 -17.11
CA LYS A 418 -5.08 13.74 -17.05
C LYS A 418 -5.67 12.64 -17.94
N GLU A 419 -5.21 12.52 -19.17
CA GLU A 419 -5.65 11.51 -20.14
C GLU A 419 -5.36 10.09 -19.63
N TYR A 420 -4.17 9.86 -19.07
CA TYR A 420 -3.82 8.56 -18.48
C TYR A 420 -4.78 8.16 -17.36
N VAL A 421 -5.05 9.07 -16.42
CA VAL A 421 -5.95 8.79 -15.29
C VAL A 421 -7.39 8.57 -15.77
N LEU A 422 -7.87 9.38 -16.71
CA LEU A 422 -9.20 9.21 -17.31
C LEU A 422 -9.33 7.85 -18.00
N LYS A 423 -8.32 7.45 -18.77
CA LYS A 423 -8.29 6.15 -19.44
C LYS A 423 -8.31 4.99 -18.46
N GLU A 424 -7.52 5.04 -17.38
CA GLU A 424 -7.51 4.02 -16.33
C GLU A 424 -8.87 3.91 -15.61
N VAL A 425 -9.52 5.04 -15.32
CA VAL A 425 -10.87 5.07 -14.72
C VAL A 425 -11.90 4.45 -15.66
N GLN A 426 -11.87 4.82 -16.94
CA GLN A 426 -12.81 4.29 -17.95
C GLN A 426 -12.62 2.78 -18.15
N GLN A 427 -11.37 2.30 -18.24
CA GLN A 427 -11.04 0.87 -18.38
C GLN A 427 -11.49 0.04 -17.18
N HIS A 428 -11.60 0.64 -16.00
CA HIS A 428 -11.93 -0.04 -14.75
C HIS A 428 -13.32 0.31 -14.18
N ARG A 429 -14.20 0.94 -14.97
CA ARG A 429 -15.53 1.41 -14.52
C ARG A 429 -16.40 0.35 -13.83
N ASN A 430 -16.32 -0.90 -14.29
CA ASN A 430 -17.13 -2.03 -13.78
C ASN A 430 -16.42 -2.83 -12.69
N ASN A 431 -15.20 -2.44 -12.29
CA ASN A 431 -14.43 -3.12 -11.24
C ASN A 431 -14.11 -2.13 -10.13
N THR A 432 -14.97 -2.07 -9.13
CA THR A 432 -14.85 -1.17 -7.98
C THR A 432 -13.51 -1.29 -7.27
N GLY A 433 -12.91 -2.48 -7.21
CA GLY A 433 -11.60 -2.71 -6.60
C GLY A 433 -10.44 -2.09 -7.41
N SER A 434 -10.44 -2.28 -8.72
CA SER A 434 -9.46 -1.67 -9.63
C SER A 434 -9.65 -0.16 -9.71
N LEU A 435 -10.89 0.31 -9.78
CA LEU A 435 -11.22 1.73 -9.74
C LEU A 435 -10.72 2.38 -8.44
N TRP A 436 -10.95 1.75 -7.29
CA TRP A 436 -10.41 2.20 -6.01
C TRP A 436 -8.89 2.21 -5.98
N LYS A 437 -8.21 1.33 -6.73
CA LYS A 437 -6.76 1.34 -6.86
C LYS A 437 -6.30 2.56 -7.66
N VAL A 438 -6.92 2.85 -8.81
CA VAL A 438 -6.66 4.05 -9.61
C VAL A 438 -6.89 5.31 -8.77
N ILE A 439 -8.02 5.38 -8.07
CA ILE A 439 -8.34 6.48 -7.15
C ILE A 439 -7.29 6.58 -6.05
N LYS A 440 -6.92 5.49 -5.37
CA LYS A 440 -5.88 5.51 -4.32
C LYS A 440 -4.49 5.87 -4.82
N GLU A 441 -4.17 5.59 -6.08
CA GLU A 441 -2.89 5.96 -6.69
C GLU A 441 -2.84 7.46 -7.03
N ASN A 442 -4.01 8.08 -7.29
CA ASN A 442 -4.12 9.50 -7.63
C ASN A 442 -4.59 10.40 -6.47
N ILE A 443 -5.11 9.81 -5.39
CA ILE A 443 -5.46 10.50 -4.15
C ILE A 443 -4.37 10.25 -3.11
N ALA A 444 -4.10 11.31 -2.35
CA ALA A 444 -3.36 11.42 -1.11
C ALA A 444 -3.82 10.48 0.03
N TYR A 445 -3.92 9.17 -0.21
CA TYR A 445 -4.31 8.19 0.79
C TYR A 445 -3.11 7.72 1.63
N ARG A 446 -3.32 7.55 2.95
CA ARG A 446 -2.36 7.18 4.01
C ARG A 446 -1.09 6.47 3.56
N GLU A 447 0.02 6.91 4.16
CA GLU A 447 1.38 6.40 4.11
C GLU A 447 1.39 4.86 4.03
N ARG A 448 1.96 4.32 2.95
CA ARG A 448 2.59 3.00 3.03
C ARG A 448 4.07 3.30 3.18
N GLU A 449 4.53 3.42 4.42
CA GLU A 449 5.96 3.41 4.67
C GLU A 449 6.54 2.19 3.97
N SER A 450 7.62 2.36 3.21
CA SER A 450 8.39 1.21 2.79
C SER A 450 8.95 0.60 4.05
N VAL A 451 8.44 -0.56 4.40
CA VAL A 451 8.80 -1.33 5.59
C VAL A 451 10.31 -1.59 5.54
N VAL A 452 11.08 -0.84 6.32
CA VAL A 452 12.51 -1.08 6.55
C VAL A 452 12.62 -1.63 7.95
N TYR A 453 13.01 -2.90 8.06
CA TYR A 453 13.23 -3.53 9.35
C TYR A 453 14.61 -3.14 9.90
N SER A 454 14.66 -2.82 11.19
CA SER A 454 15.86 -2.49 11.95
C SER A 454 16.74 -3.73 12.16
N LYS A 455 16.09 -4.89 12.33
CA LYS A 455 16.68 -6.23 12.46
C LYS A 455 16.89 -6.89 11.10
N GLU A 456 17.74 -7.93 11.06
CA GLU A 456 17.88 -8.74 9.86
C GLU A 456 16.54 -9.41 9.46
N PRO A 457 16.20 -9.46 8.15
CA PRO A 457 14.91 -9.99 7.69
C PRO A 457 14.63 -11.43 8.12
N LYS A 458 15.66 -12.27 8.30
CA LYS A 458 15.51 -13.66 8.77
C LYS A 458 15.00 -13.69 10.21
N LEU A 459 15.62 -12.91 11.10
CA LEU A 459 15.23 -12.84 12.50
C LEU A 459 13.79 -12.32 12.65
N VAL A 460 13.43 -11.27 11.90
CA VAL A 460 12.05 -10.76 11.86
C VAL A 460 11.07 -11.83 11.40
N ALA A 461 11.42 -12.60 10.36
CA ALA A 461 10.57 -13.67 9.87
C ALA A 461 10.32 -14.75 10.94
N GLU A 462 11.35 -15.15 11.70
CA GLU A 462 11.20 -16.11 12.81
C GLU A 462 10.34 -15.55 13.94
N GLU A 463 10.61 -14.31 14.39
CA GLU A 463 9.83 -13.65 15.45
C GLU A 463 8.34 -13.55 15.08
N PHE A 464 8.05 -13.14 13.84
CA PHE A 464 6.69 -13.06 13.34
C PHE A 464 6.04 -14.43 13.24
N ASN A 465 6.79 -15.45 12.79
CA ASN A 465 6.22 -16.79 12.67
C ASN A 465 5.85 -17.36 14.03
N HIS A 466 6.75 -17.22 15.02
CA HIS A 466 6.49 -17.67 16.38
C HIS A 466 5.30 -16.94 17.01
N PHE A 467 5.19 -15.63 16.80
CA PHE A 467 4.03 -14.88 17.24
C PHE A 467 2.75 -15.41 16.59
N PHE A 468 2.67 -15.45 15.26
CA PHE A 468 1.45 -15.86 14.56
C PHE A 468 1.03 -17.31 14.84
N SER A 469 1.98 -18.24 15.03
CA SER A 469 1.66 -19.63 15.36
C SER A 469 1.14 -19.81 16.79
N THR A 470 1.46 -18.88 17.72
CA THR A 470 1.07 -18.98 19.13
C THR A 470 -0.12 -18.10 19.53
N ILE A 471 -0.58 -17.17 18.67
CA ILE A 471 -1.73 -16.29 18.97
C ILE A 471 -2.95 -17.09 19.45
N GLY A 472 -3.35 -18.13 18.73
CA GLY A 472 -4.53 -18.91 19.05
C GLY A 472 -4.41 -19.64 20.39
N VAL A 473 -3.25 -20.26 20.64
CA VAL A 473 -2.93 -20.92 21.92
C VAL A 473 -2.97 -19.92 23.07
N ASN A 474 -2.38 -18.74 22.89
CA ASN A 474 -2.36 -17.69 23.91
C ASN A 474 -3.76 -17.12 24.16
N ALA A 475 -4.59 -16.99 23.14
CA ALA A 475 -5.98 -16.58 23.29
C ALA A 475 -6.79 -17.63 24.07
N ALA A 476 -6.62 -18.91 23.76
CA ALA A 476 -7.27 -20.01 24.49
C ALA A 476 -6.85 -20.04 25.97
N LYS A 477 -5.54 -19.90 26.26
CA LYS A 477 -5.03 -19.81 27.64
C LYS A 477 -5.65 -18.64 28.41
N LYS A 478 -5.69 -17.44 27.80
CA LYS A 478 -6.33 -16.28 28.42
C LYS A 478 -7.81 -16.50 28.71
N ALA A 479 -8.54 -17.12 27.77
CA ALA A 479 -9.94 -17.47 27.98
C ALA A 479 -10.10 -18.45 29.17
N SER A 480 -9.25 -19.49 29.26
CA SER A 480 -9.30 -20.44 30.38
C SER A 480 -9.01 -19.79 31.74
N THR A 481 -8.11 -18.80 31.81
CA THR A 481 -7.84 -18.05 33.04
C THR A 481 -9.04 -17.19 33.43
N LEU A 482 -9.73 -16.56 32.48
CA LEU A 482 -10.93 -15.75 32.75
C LEU A 482 -12.10 -16.59 33.25
N ILE A 483 -12.26 -17.83 32.77
CA ILE A 483 -13.28 -18.78 33.28
C ILE A 483 -13.06 -19.09 34.77
N GLN A 484 -11.80 -19.14 35.20
CA GLN A 484 -11.43 -19.47 36.58
C GLN A 484 -11.52 -18.27 37.52
N ASP A 485 -11.72 -17.05 37.02
CA ASP A 485 -11.83 -15.84 37.83
C ASP A 485 -13.26 -15.67 38.38
N PRO A 486 -13.50 -15.83 39.69
CA PRO A 486 -14.83 -15.75 40.29
C PRO A 486 -15.45 -14.36 40.21
N SER A 487 -14.64 -13.31 40.01
CA SER A 487 -15.10 -11.93 39.86
C SER A 487 -15.66 -11.64 38.47
N VAL A 488 -15.24 -12.42 37.47
CA VAL A 488 -15.67 -12.29 36.06
C VAL A 488 -16.75 -13.33 35.74
N TYR A 489 -16.63 -14.52 36.31
CA TYR A 489 -17.58 -15.63 36.14
C TYR A 489 -18.03 -16.14 37.52
N PRO A 490 -19.10 -15.56 38.10
CA PRO A 490 -19.65 -16.08 39.33
C PRO A 490 -20.09 -17.53 39.08
N ALA A 491 -19.66 -18.44 39.94
CA ALA A 491 -19.88 -19.89 39.87
C ALA A 491 -21.36 -20.30 40.07
N ARG A 492 -22.31 -19.62 39.42
CA ARG A 492 -23.72 -20.01 39.38
C ARG A 492 -23.93 -20.92 38.17
N ASN A 493 -24.22 -22.18 38.49
CA ASN A 493 -24.74 -23.24 37.63
C ASN A 493 -23.72 -23.95 36.72
N LEU A 494 -22.73 -24.60 37.32
CA LEU A 494 -22.05 -25.77 36.72
C LEU A 494 -22.97 -27.00 36.60
N SER A 495 -24.16 -26.98 37.21
CA SER A 495 -25.12 -28.10 37.22
C SER A 495 -26.02 -28.19 35.99
N ASP A 496 -26.13 -27.15 35.15
CA ASP A 496 -26.89 -27.18 33.88
C ASP A 496 -26.01 -27.47 32.65
N VAL A 497 -24.73 -27.82 32.87
CA VAL A 497 -23.70 -27.91 31.83
C VAL A 497 -23.80 -29.16 30.95
N ASN A 498 -24.71 -30.10 31.26
CA ASN A 498 -24.83 -31.39 30.55
C ASN A 498 -26.09 -31.57 29.69
N ARG A 499 -26.93 -30.54 29.48
CA ARG A 499 -28.05 -30.63 28.53
C ARG A 499 -27.64 -30.13 27.15
N THR A 500 -26.84 -30.94 26.44
CA THR A 500 -26.96 -30.96 24.98
C THR A 500 -28.22 -31.73 24.65
N ASP A 501 -29.27 -31.05 24.19
CA ASP A 501 -30.36 -31.71 23.48
C ASP A 501 -29.74 -32.41 22.26
N ASN A 502 -29.40 -33.69 22.43
CA ASN A 502 -28.95 -34.59 21.38
C ASN A 502 -30.15 -35.00 20.52
N SER A 503 -30.86 -34.02 19.96
CA SER A 503 -31.68 -34.26 18.78
C SER A 503 -30.73 -34.31 17.59
N TYR A 504 -30.00 -35.42 17.47
CA TYR A 504 -29.30 -35.71 16.23
C TYR A 504 -30.36 -35.74 15.12
N PRO A 505 -30.16 -35.05 13.99
CA PRO A 505 -31.01 -35.27 12.83
C PRO A 505 -30.99 -36.77 12.51
N GLU A 506 -32.17 -37.33 12.22
CA GLU A 506 -32.32 -38.72 11.77
C GLU A 506 -31.25 -39.05 10.72
N GLU A 507 -30.67 -40.26 10.77
CA GLU A 507 -29.48 -40.65 9.98
C GLU A 507 -29.59 -40.36 8.49
N ASN A 508 -30.81 -40.32 7.94
CA ASN A 508 -31.09 -40.07 6.52
C ASN A 508 -30.90 -38.62 6.05
N ASP A 509 -30.71 -37.64 6.95
CA ASP A 509 -30.63 -36.21 6.58
C ASP A 509 -29.19 -35.63 6.62
N ARG A 510 -28.17 -36.46 6.82
CA ARG A 510 -26.77 -35.98 6.94
C ARG A 510 -26.09 -35.79 5.59
N PHE A 511 -25.32 -34.71 5.46
CA PHE A 511 -24.53 -34.41 4.28
C PHE A 511 -23.31 -35.32 4.16
N SER A 512 -23.10 -35.87 2.96
CA SER A 512 -21.89 -36.56 2.54
C SER A 512 -21.37 -35.98 1.24
N PHE A 513 -20.04 -35.99 1.04
CA PHE A 513 -19.46 -35.57 -0.24
C PHE A 513 -19.83 -36.54 -1.36
N THR A 514 -20.03 -35.99 -2.56
CA THR A 514 -20.25 -36.75 -3.79
C THR A 514 -19.09 -36.55 -4.76
N PRO A 515 -18.77 -37.53 -5.61
CA PRO A 515 -17.75 -37.36 -6.64
C PRO A 515 -18.07 -36.18 -7.57
N VAL A 516 -17.05 -35.40 -7.92
CA VAL A 516 -17.16 -34.29 -8.87
C VAL A 516 -16.68 -34.68 -10.25
N SER A 517 -17.31 -34.09 -11.26
CA SER A 517 -16.94 -34.27 -12.66
C SER A 517 -15.77 -33.37 -13.09
N CYS A 518 -15.09 -33.76 -14.18
CA CYS A 518 -14.09 -32.91 -14.83
C CYS A 518 -14.68 -31.55 -15.25
N SER A 519 -15.95 -31.51 -15.65
CA SER A 519 -16.65 -30.29 -16.06
C SER A 519 -16.78 -29.30 -14.89
N GLU A 520 -17.11 -29.79 -13.70
CA GLU A 520 -17.18 -28.96 -12.49
C GLU A 520 -15.82 -28.40 -12.10
N ILE A 521 -14.77 -29.23 -12.09
CA ILE A 521 -13.40 -28.79 -11.80
C ILE A 521 -12.93 -27.73 -12.81
N ARG A 522 -13.17 -27.95 -14.12
CA ARG A 522 -12.88 -26.98 -15.17
C ARG A 522 -13.57 -25.65 -14.90
N ASN A 523 -14.86 -25.66 -14.58
CA ASN A 523 -15.62 -24.44 -14.30
C ASN A 523 -15.08 -23.68 -13.09
N ILE A 524 -14.72 -24.39 -12.01
CA ILE A 524 -14.09 -23.81 -10.83
C ILE A 524 -12.77 -23.10 -11.21
N ILE A 525 -11.90 -23.78 -11.96
CA ILE A 525 -10.58 -23.25 -12.34
C ILE A 525 -10.74 -22.02 -13.24
N LEU A 526 -11.60 -22.08 -14.26
CA LEU A 526 -11.81 -20.96 -15.18
C LEU A 526 -12.35 -19.71 -14.48
N ALA A 527 -13.23 -19.89 -13.48
CA ALA A 527 -13.77 -18.80 -12.67
C ALA A 527 -12.75 -18.17 -11.70
N MET A 528 -11.67 -18.87 -11.32
CA MET A 528 -10.69 -18.32 -10.40
C MET A 528 -9.84 -17.20 -11.05
N PRO A 529 -9.57 -16.09 -10.34
CA PRO A 529 -8.81 -14.96 -10.89
C PRO A 529 -7.32 -15.28 -11.07
N SER A 530 -6.79 -14.98 -12.26
CA SER A 530 -5.39 -15.27 -12.63
C SER A 530 -4.35 -14.32 -12.00
N ASN A 531 -4.78 -13.20 -11.43
CA ASN A 531 -3.91 -12.13 -10.91
C ASN A 531 -3.61 -12.24 -9.39
N LYS A 532 -3.93 -13.38 -8.77
CA LYS A 532 -3.67 -13.63 -7.35
C LYS A 532 -2.26 -14.18 -7.14
N SER A 533 -1.68 -13.82 -6.00
CA SER A 533 -0.35 -14.29 -5.60
C SER A 533 -0.34 -15.80 -5.38
N PRO A 534 0.69 -16.52 -5.89
CA PRO A 534 0.84 -17.96 -5.70
C PRO A 534 1.33 -18.30 -4.29
N GLY A 535 1.22 -19.58 -3.92
CA GLY A 535 1.71 -20.12 -2.66
C GLY A 535 3.23 -20.36 -2.64
N LYS A 536 3.64 -21.37 -1.85
CA LYS A 536 5.04 -21.82 -1.74
C LYS A 536 5.59 -22.32 -3.08
N ASP A 537 4.76 -23.03 -3.85
CA ASP A 537 5.03 -23.62 -5.17
C ASP A 537 5.36 -22.61 -6.30
N LYS A 538 5.05 -21.33 -6.09
CA LYS A 538 5.17 -20.25 -7.09
C LYS A 538 4.37 -20.52 -8.38
N VAL A 539 3.39 -21.41 -8.36
CA VAL A 539 2.53 -21.72 -9.51
C VAL A 539 1.38 -20.72 -9.57
N SER A 540 1.22 -20.02 -10.69
CA SER A 540 0.10 -19.09 -10.86
C SER A 540 -1.14 -19.79 -11.41
N MET A 541 -2.33 -19.30 -11.06
CA MET A 541 -3.60 -19.79 -11.62
C MET A 541 -3.63 -19.71 -13.16
N ARG A 542 -2.89 -18.79 -13.77
CA ARG A 542 -2.72 -18.72 -15.23
C ARG A 542 -2.10 -20.00 -15.80
N VAL A 543 -1.06 -20.52 -15.16
CA VAL A 543 -0.38 -21.76 -15.61
C VAL A 543 -1.31 -22.97 -15.45
N ILE A 544 -2.09 -23.02 -14.37
CA ILE A 544 -3.10 -24.07 -14.14
C ILE A 544 -4.14 -24.05 -15.25
N LYS A 545 -4.62 -22.85 -15.65
CA LYS A 545 -5.56 -22.72 -16.78
C LYS A 545 -4.98 -23.22 -18.10
N HIS A 546 -3.73 -22.90 -18.40
CA HIS A 546 -3.08 -23.34 -19.64
C HIS A 546 -2.85 -24.86 -19.68
N SER A 547 -2.63 -25.49 -18.53
CA SER A 547 -2.38 -26.95 -18.43
C SER A 547 -3.66 -27.79 -18.37
N LEU A 548 -4.84 -27.17 -18.29
CA LEU A 548 -6.13 -27.87 -18.20
C LEU A 548 -6.32 -29.02 -19.19
N PRO A 549 -5.92 -28.92 -20.49
CA PRO A 549 -6.08 -30.02 -21.43
C PRO A 549 -5.43 -31.34 -20.97
N VAL A 550 -4.37 -31.26 -20.16
CA VAL A 550 -3.60 -32.42 -19.71
C VAL A 550 -3.93 -32.80 -18.27
N ILE A 551 -4.04 -31.82 -17.37
CA ILE A 551 -4.13 -32.08 -15.92
C ILE A 551 -5.55 -32.32 -15.41
N LEU A 552 -6.58 -32.05 -16.20
CA LEU A 552 -7.96 -32.01 -15.71
C LEU A 552 -8.42 -33.36 -15.14
N GLY A 553 -8.16 -34.46 -15.86
CA GLY A 553 -8.50 -35.80 -15.40
C GLY A 553 -7.78 -36.19 -14.10
N PRO A 554 -6.44 -36.19 -14.07
CA PRO A 554 -5.66 -36.52 -12.87
C PRO A 554 -6.00 -35.65 -11.66
N LEU A 555 -6.20 -34.34 -11.86
CA LEU A 555 -6.58 -33.43 -10.78
C LEU A 555 -7.97 -33.74 -10.23
N THR A 556 -8.93 -34.07 -11.09
CA THR A 556 -10.28 -34.47 -10.68
C THR A 556 -10.24 -35.75 -9.86
N ASP A 557 -9.43 -36.72 -10.28
CA ASP A 557 -9.22 -37.98 -9.57
C ASP A 557 -8.59 -37.78 -8.17
N ILE A 558 -7.55 -36.93 -8.07
CA ILE A 558 -6.94 -36.56 -6.78
C ILE A 558 -7.99 -35.94 -5.83
N ILE A 559 -8.82 -35.03 -6.33
CA ILE A 559 -9.85 -34.39 -5.52
C ILE A 559 -10.91 -35.40 -5.08
N ASN A 560 -11.38 -36.26 -5.98
CA ASN A 560 -12.36 -37.30 -5.63
C ASN A 560 -11.80 -38.30 -4.63
N CYS A 561 -10.54 -38.71 -4.79
CA CYS A 561 -9.82 -39.55 -3.83
C CYS A 561 -9.75 -38.88 -2.45
N SER A 562 -9.46 -37.57 -2.39
CA SER A 562 -9.47 -36.81 -1.13
C SER A 562 -10.83 -36.88 -0.43
N LEU A 563 -11.91 -36.65 -1.18
CA LEU A 563 -13.28 -36.63 -0.64
C LEU A 563 -13.74 -38.01 -0.19
N SER A 564 -13.49 -39.06 -0.98
CA SER A 564 -13.92 -40.43 -0.68
C SER A 564 -13.13 -41.06 0.46
N SER A 565 -11.82 -40.77 0.57
CA SER A 565 -10.96 -41.29 1.62
C SER A 565 -11.03 -40.47 2.92
N SER A 566 -11.87 -39.42 2.97
CA SER A 566 -11.94 -38.45 4.08
C SER A 566 -10.58 -37.87 4.48
N SER A 567 -9.66 -37.72 3.52
CA SER A 567 -8.29 -37.24 3.78
C SER A 567 -7.94 -36.03 2.92
N PHE A 568 -7.46 -34.98 3.57
CA PHE A 568 -6.95 -33.79 2.90
C PHE A 568 -5.43 -33.92 2.71
N PRO A 569 -4.88 -33.73 1.49
CA PRO A 569 -3.46 -33.94 1.22
C PRO A 569 -2.52 -33.11 2.09
N ILE A 570 -1.46 -33.74 2.60
CA ILE A 570 -0.44 -33.14 3.47
C ILE A 570 0.26 -31.97 2.77
N ALA A 571 0.64 -32.12 1.50
CA ALA A 571 1.30 -31.05 0.74
C ALA A 571 0.42 -29.80 0.55
N TRP A 572 -0.90 -29.90 0.74
CA TRP A 572 -1.83 -28.75 0.72
C TRP A 572 -2.04 -28.11 2.10
N LYS A 573 -1.50 -28.69 3.17
CA LYS A 573 -1.61 -28.19 4.56
C LYS A 573 -0.58 -27.12 4.91
N GLU A 574 0.38 -26.85 4.02
CA GLU A 574 1.41 -25.83 4.22
C GLU A 574 0.95 -24.42 3.75
N ALA A 575 1.21 -23.40 4.57
CA ALA A 575 0.96 -22.00 4.22
C ALA A 575 2.24 -21.15 4.23
N GLN A 576 2.37 -20.26 3.23
CA GLN A 576 3.34 -19.17 3.29
C GLN A 576 2.65 -17.87 3.72
N VAL A 577 2.96 -17.39 4.93
CA VAL A 577 2.34 -16.22 5.54
C VAL A 577 3.08 -14.94 5.15
N ILE A 578 2.33 -13.91 4.74
CA ILE A 578 2.81 -12.55 4.53
C ILE A 578 2.20 -11.65 5.60
N PRO A 579 3.01 -10.96 6.42
CA PRO A 579 2.50 -9.98 7.35
C PRO A 579 1.98 -8.74 6.61
N LEU A 580 0.75 -8.34 6.93
CA LEU A 580 0.14 -7.12 6.44
C LEU A 580 -0.10 -6.15 7.58
N LEU A 581 0.60 -5.01 7.57
CA LEU A 581 0.45 -3.98 8.58
C LEU A 581 -1.02 -3.53 8.69
N LYS A 582 -1.57 -3.58 9.91
CA LYS A 582 -2.88 -3.04 10.25
C LYS A 582 -2.75 -1.55 10.57
N ASP A 583 -1.93 -1.23 11.56
CA ASP A 583 -1.68 0.09 12.15
C ASP A 583 -0.43 0.01 13.07
N GLY A 584 0.11 1.14 13.51
CA GLY A 584 1.25 1.16 14.43
C GLY A 584 2.61 0.81 13.79
N ASN A 585 3.53 0.34 14.62
CA ASN A 585 4.90 -0.01 14.24
C ASN A 585 4.93 -1.32 13.43
N HIS A 586 5.55 -1.30 12.23
CA HIS A 586 5.61 -2.47 11.35
C HIS A 586 6.52 -3.60 11.85
N GLU A 587 7.40 -3.33 12.80
CA GLU A 587 8.30 -4.34 13.40
C GLU A 587 7.63 -5.14 14.51
N GLU A 588 6.48 -4.68 15.01
CA GLU A 588 5.70 -5.41 16.01
C GLU A 588 4.76 -6.39 15.32
N ALA A 589 4.90 -7.68 15.60
CA ALA A 589 4.07 -8.71 14.98
C ALA A 589 2.57 -8.56 15.31
N SER A 590 2.24 -8.04 16.50
CA SER A 590 0.87 -7.74 16.96
C SER A 590 0.11 -6.76 16.06
N ASN A 591 0.85 -5.82 15.48
CA ASN A 591 0.38 -4.76 14.58
C ASN A 591 0.16 -5.27 13.13
N ASN A 592 0.50 -6.53 12.85
CA ASN A 592 0.41 -7.14 11.53
C ASN A 592 -0.64 -8.26 11.49
N ARG A 593 -1.29 -8.42 10.34
CA ARG A 593 -2.22 -9.52 10.06
C ARG A 593 -1.51 -10.63 9.27
N PRO A 594 -1.65 -11.90 9.64
CA PRO A 594 -1.02 -13.00 8.93
C PRO A 594 -1.83 -13.42 7.70
N LEU A 595 -1.49 -12.94 6.49
CA LEU A 595 -2.13 -13.42 5.26
C LEU A 595 -1.51 -14.74 4.80
N SER A 596 -2.30 -15.81 4.79
CA SER A 596 -1.87 -17.14 4.33
C SER A 596 -1.96 -17.30 2.82
N LEU A 597 -0.82 -17.55 2.16
CA LEU A 597 -0.75 -17.95 0.76
C LEU A 597 -0.69 -19.47 0.64
N LEU A 598 -1.81 -20.07 0.25
CA LEU A 598 -1.94 -21.50 -0.06
C LEU A 598 -1.71 -21.77 -1.55
N THR A 599 -1.36 -23.01 -1.89
CA THR A 599 -1.31 -23.47 -3.29
C THR A 599 -2.68 -23.34 -3.93
N PHE A 600 -2.73 -23.09 -5.24
CA PHE A 600 -4.01 -22.97 -5.92
C PHE A 600 -4.75 -24.31 -6.01
N LEU A 601 -4.03 -25.44 -6.07
CA LEU A 601 -4.62 -26.78 -6.08
C LEU A 601 -5.39 -27.05 -4.78
N SER A 602 -4.82 -26.70 -3.62
CA SER A 602 -5.54 -26.70 -2.33
C SER A 602 -6.86 -25.93 -2.43
N LYS A 603 -6.81 -24.71 -2.96
CA LYS A 603 -7.99 -23.83 -3.07
C LYS A 603 -9.07 -24.38 -3.99
N ILE A 604 -8.70 -25.15 -5.02
CA ILE A 604 -9.66 -25.81 -5.91
C ILE A 604 -10.42 -26.88 -5.13
N CYS A 605 -9.71 -27.74 -4.39
CA CYS A 605 -10.33 -28.74 -3.52
C CYS A 605 -11.21 -28.11 -2.44
N GLU A 606 -10.72 -27.06 -1.76
CA GLU A 606 -11.52 -26.28 -0.81
C GLU A 606 -12.79 -25.68 -1.44
N LYS A 607 -12.70 -25.23 -2.69
CA LYS A 607 -13.84 -24.66 -3.42
C LYS A 607 -14.88 -25.73 -3.78
N VAL A 608 -14.44 -26.95 -4.11
CA VAL A 608 -15.33 -28.10 -4.29
C VAL A 608 -16.10 -28.39 -3.00
N ALA A 609 -15.38 -28.54 -1.88
CA ALA A 609 -16.00 -28.80 -0.59
C ALA A 609 -16.98 -27.68 -0.18
N LEU A 610 -16.59 -26.41 -0.40
CA LEU A 610 -17.45 -25.24 -0.15
C LEU A 610 -18.72 -25.27 -1.01
N ASN A 611 -18.60 -25.60 -2.30
CA ASN A 611 -19.74 -25.63 -3.21
C ASN A 611 -20.76 -26.70 -2.79
N GLN A 612 -20.31 -27.91 -2.44
CA GLN A 612 -21.22 -28.98 -2.02
C GLN A 612 -21.81 -28.70 -0.63
N PHE A 613 -20.96 -28.54 0.39
CA PHE A 613 -21.41 -28.40 1.77
C PHE A 613 -22.14 -27.06 2.01
N GLY A 614 -21.64 -25.97 1.43
CA GLY A 614 -22.31 -24.67 1.51
C GLY A 614 -23.70 -24.69 0.87
N SER A 615 -23.89 -25.42 -0.24
CA SER A 615 -25.21 -25.57 -0.86
C SER A 615 -26.17 -26.36 0.03
N TYR A 616 -25.71 -27.45 0.65
CA TYR A 616 -26.49 -28.20 1.63
C TYR A 616 -26.93 -27.33 2.82
N LEU A 617 -25.99 -26.57 3.41
CA LEU A 617 -26.27 -25.70 4.56
C LEU A 617 -27.29 -24.61 4.22
N MET A 618 -27.22 -24.03 3.01
CA MET A 618 -28.19 -23.04 2.55
C MET A 618 -29.56 -23.66 2.26
N LYS A 619 -29.61 -24.78 1.54
CA LYS A 619 -30.86 -25.48 1.19
C LYS A 619 -31.64 -25.88 2.44
N ASN A 620 -30.93 -26.39 3.45
CA ASN A 620 -31.52 -26.88 4.69
C ASN A 620 -31.55 -25.83 5.82
N LYS A 621 -31.30 -24.56 5.51
CA LYS A 621 -31.34 -23.42 6.46
C LYS A 621 -30.58 -23.68 7.77
N LYS A 622 -29.43 -24.36 7.69
CA LYS A 622 -28.61 -24.76 8.85
C LYS A 622 -27.73 -23.63 9.41
N LEU A 623 -27.66 -22.50 8.71
CA LEU A 623 -26.93 -21.31 9.15
C LEU A 623 -27.90 -20.21 9.61
N SER A 624 -27.53 -19.52 10.69
CA SER A 624 -28.31 -18.45 11.29
C SER A 624 -28.65 -17.34 10.28
N THR A 625 -29.88 -16.84 10.37
CA THR A 625 -30.35 -15.69 9.59
C THR A 625 -29.75 -14.37 10.07
N HIS A 626 -29.25 -14.33 11.31
CA HIS A 626 -28.67 -13.16 11.99
C HIS A 626 -27.16 -13.02 11.77
N GLN A 627 -26.60 -13.76 10.81
CA GLN A 627 -25.23 -13.63 10.34
C GLN A 627 -25.23 -13.21 8.87
N SER A 628 -24.90 -11.94 8.62
CA SER A 628 -24.90 -11.35 7.26
C SER A 628 -23.52 -11.40 6.59
N GLY A 629 -22.47 -11.82 7.31
CA GLY A 629 -21.13 -11.98 6.76
C GLY A 629 -21.00 -13.18 5.82
N ASN A 630 -20.29 -13.00 4.71
CA ASN A 630 -19.96 -14.07 3.74
C ASN A 630 -21.16 -14.84 3.16
N LYS A 631 -22.37 -14.27 3.23
CA LYS A 631 -23.61 -14.86 2.72
C LYS A 631 -24.01 -14.19 1.40
N LYS A 632 -24.44 -14.99 0.42
CA LYS A 632 -24.90 -14.48 -0.89
C LYS A 632 -26.09 -13.53 -0.67
N HIS A 633 -26.12 -12.41 -1.40
CA HIS A 633 -27.16 -11.36 -1.28
C HIS A 633 -27.18 -10.56 0.04
N HIS A 634 -26.25 -10.81 0.96
CA HIS A 634 -26.07 -9.98 2.16
C HIS A 634 -24.81 -9.10 2.02
N SER A 635 -24.87 -7.88 2.52
CA SER A 635 -23.73 -6.95 2.55
C SER A 635 -23.68 -6.16 3.85
N CYS A 636 -22.64 -5.34 4.02
CA CYS A 636 -22.56 -4.43 5.17
C CYS A 636 -23.66 -3.37 5.08
N GLU A 637 -24.00 -2.94 3.86
CA GLU A 637 -25.08 -2.00 3.57
C GLU A 637 -26.43 -2.59 3.98
N THR A 638 -26.75 -3.83 3.58
CA THR A 638 -28.04 -4.46 3.92
C THR A 638 -28.21 -4.58 5.44
N LEU A 639 -27.16 -4.97 6.16
CA LEU A 639 -27.22 -5.06 7.62
C LEU A 639 -27.37 -3.69 8.28
N ASN A 640 -26.67 -2.66 7.80
CA ASN A 640 -26.80 -1.31 8.37
C ASN A 640 -28.17 -0.69 8.07
N LEU A 641 -28.78 -0.98 6.92
CA LEU A 641 -30.16 -0.59 6.62
C LEU A 641 -31.12 -1.25 7.60
N LEU A 642 -30.99 -2.56 7.84
CA LEU A 642 -31.79 -3.28 8.83
C LEU A 642 -31.62 -2.69 10.24
N THR A 643 -30.38 -2.43 10.66
CA THR A 643 -30.08 -1.82 11.97
C THR A 643 -30.71 -0.43 12.08
N GLY A 644 -30.54 0.41 11.05
CA GLY A 644 -31.05 1.78 11.03
C GLY A 644 -32.59 1.83 11.07
N ASP A 645 -33.25 1.02 10.24
CA ASP A 645 -34.71 0.90 10.20
C ASP A 645 -35.27 0.40 11.54
N THR A 646 -34.58 -0.55 12.20
CA THR A 646 -34.98 -1.03 13.54
C THR A 646 -34.94 0.10 14.57
N ILE A 647 -33.88 0.93 14.55
CA ILE A 647 -33.74 2.07 15.48
C ILE A 647 -34.79 3.13 15.18
N LEU A 648 -35.01 3.48 13.91
CA LEU A 648 -36.01 4.48 13.52
C LEU A 648 -37.43 4.06 13.92
N LYS A 649 -37.80 2.79 13.70
CA LYS A 649 -39.09 2.25 14.14
C LYS A 649 -39.28 2.32 15.66
N ALA A 650 -38.21 2.04 16.42
CA ALA A 650 -38.25 2.18 17.88
C ALA A 650 -38.46 3.64 18.29
N MET A 651 -37.78 4.58 17.63
CA MET A 651 -37.95 6.02 17.86
C MET A 651 -39.38 6.50 17.54
N ASP A 652 -39.98 6.04 16.44
CA ASP A 652 -41.38 6.35 16.09
C ASP A 652 -42.35 5.82 17.16
N GLY A 653 -42.03 4.68 17.77
CA GLY A 653 -42.72 4.11 18.93
C GLY A 653 -42.45 4.81 20.26
N LYS A 654 -41.74 5.95 20.28
CA LYS A 654 -41.28 6.66 21.49
C LYS A 654 -40.43 5.81 22.42
N LEU A 655 -39.75 4.81 21.89
CA LEU A 655 -38.79 3.97 22.61
C LEU A 655 -37.37 4.55 22.47
N VAL A 656 -36.51 4.17 23.39
CA VAL A 656 -35.06 4.38 23.32
C VAL A 656 -34.42 3.04 22.95
N THR A 657 -33.40 3.05 22.09
CA THR A 657 -32.65 1.86 21.70
C THR A 657 -31.24 1.89 22.26
N ALA A 658 -30.86 0.85 23.02
CA ALA A 658 -29.48 0.57 23.38
C ALA A 658 -28.81 -0.24 22.27
N LEU A 659 -27.59 0.17 21.89
CA LEU A 659 -26.75 -0.50 20.90
C LEU A 659 -25.40 -0.84 21.53
N ILE A 660 -25.10 -2.13 21.67
CA ILE A 660 -23.79 -2.62 22.12
C ILE A 660 -23.05 -3.20 20.92
N LEU A 661 -21.77 -2.82 20.77
CA LEU A 661 -20.90 -3.30 19.70
C LEU A 661 -19.83 -4.21 20.30
N ILE A 662 -19.80 -5.47 19.87
CA ILE A 662 -18.85 -6.49 20.32
C ILE A 662 -17.86 -6.78 19.21
N ASP A 663 -16.57 -6.68 19.52
CA ASP A 663 -15.45 -7.03 18.63
C ASP A 663 -14.71 -8.27 19.17
N LEU A 664 -14.59 -9.30 18.33
CA LEU A 664 -13.92 -10.54 18.70
C LEU A 664 -12.41 -10.42 18.49
N SER A 665 -11.66 -10.50 19.60
CA SER A 665 -10.20 -10.49 19.54
C SER A 665 -9.65 -11.70 18.78
N LYS A 666 -8.90 -11.44 17.69
CA LYS A 666 -8.18 -12.45 16.90
C LYS A 666 -9.08 -13.60 16.40
N ALA A 667 -10.31 -13.26 16.00
CA ALA A 667 -11.40 -14.21 15.72
C ALA A 667 -11.03 -15.44 14.87
N PHE A 668 -10.34 -15.28 13.74
CA PHE A 668 -9.95 -16.41 12.90
C PHE A 668 -8.80 -17.24 13.47
N ASP A 669 -7.93 -16.64 14.28
CA ASP A 669 -6.75 -17.28 14.85
C ASP A 669 -7.09 -18.05 16.14
N SER A 670 -8.21 -17.73 16.80
CA SER A 670 -8.66 -18.32 18.06
C SER A 670 -9.63 -19.51 17.90
N VAL A 671 -10.03 -19.87 16.67
CA VAL A 671 -10.99 -20.97 16.45
C VAL A 671 -10.42 -22.30 16.93
N ASN A 672 -11.04 -22.90 17.95
CA ASN A 672 -10.66 -24.22 18.44
C ASN A 672 -10.94 -25.31 17.37
N HIS A 673 -10.05 -26.28 17.20
CA HIS A 673 -10.22 -27.37 16.22
C HIS A 673 -11.21 -28.40 16.73
N THR A 674 -11.13 -28.80 18.01
CA THR A 674 -11.95 -29.86 18.62
C THR A 674 -13.44 -29.49 18.65
N PHE A 675 -13.81 -28.35 19.24
CA PHE A 675 -15.22 -27.94 19.38
C PHE A 675 -15.90 -27.66 18.04
N ARG A 676 -15.12 -27.30 17.03
CA ARG A 676 -15.65 -27.08 15.68
C ARG A 676 -16.10 -28.38 15.02
N LEU A 677 -15.48 -29.52 15.32
CA LEU A 677 -15.92 -30.81 14.78
C LEU A 677 -17.31 -31.18 15.29
N THR A 678 -17.59 -30.94 16.57
CA THR A 678 -18.94 -31.10 17.14
C THR A 678 -19.96 -30.19 16.45
N LYS A 679 -19.58 -28.93 16.18
CA LYS A 679 -20.46 -27.99 15.46
C LYS A 679 -20.74 -28.42 14.01
N LEU A 680 -19.78 -29.06 13.34
CA LEU A 680 -20.00 -29.63 12.01
C LEU A 680 -21.04 -30.75 12.04
N SER A 681 -20.97 -31.64 13.04
CA SER A 681 -21.98 -32.69 13.25
C SER A 681 -23.37 -32.08 13.50
N ASN A 682 -23.46 -31.03 14.33
CA ASN A 682 -24.73 -30.39 14.68
C ASN A 682 -25.44 -29.72 13.49
N VAL A 683 -24.68 -29.23 12.50
CA VAL A 683 -25.27 -28.69 11.25
C VAL A 683 -25.57 -29.79 10.22
N GLY A 684 -25.34 -31.05 10.55
CA GLY A 684 -25.69 -32.23 9.77
C GLY A 684 -24.58 -32.75 8.87
N ALA A 685 -23.30 -32.56 9.19
CA ALA A 685 -22.21 -33.26 8.50
C ALA A 685 -22.16 -34.74 8.94
N SER A 686 -21.98 -35.65 7.98
CA SER A 686 -21.76 -37.07 8.28
C SER A 686 -20.37 -37.31 8.90
N PRO A 687 -20.14 -38.45 9.58
CA PRO A 687 -18.83 -38.76 10.18
C PRO A 687 -17.66 -38.69 9.18
N SER A 688 -17.87 -39.09 7.92
CA SER A 688 -16.85 -39.04 6.87
C SER A 688 -16.50 -37.59 6.47
N VAL A 689 -17.48 -36.69 6.45
CA VAL A 689 -17.27 -35.26 6.20
C VAL A 689 -16.57 -34.60 7.37
N VAL A 690 -16.96 -34.92 8.61
CA VAL A 690 -16.27 -34.43 9.82
C VAL A 690 -14.81 -34.86 9.82
N LYS A 691 -14.52 -36.13 9.47
CA LYS A 691 -13.15 -36.65 9.34
C LYS A 691 -12.35 -35.93 8.25
N TRP A 692 -12.97 -35.59 7.12
CA TRP A 692 -12.30 -34.81 6.08
C TRP A 692 -11.94 -33.40 6.56
N PHE A 693 -12.86 -32.71 7.26
CA PHE A 693 -12.58 -31.40 7.84
C PHE A 693 -11.53 -31.46 8.95
N ASP A 694 -11.53 -32.52 9.78
CA ASP A 694 -10.46 -32.75 10.76
C ASP A 694 -9.11 -32.90 10.05
N SER A 695 -9.02 -33.74 9.02
CA SER A 695 -7.80 -33.86 8.21
C SER A 695 -7.38 -32.54 7.57
N TYR A 696 -8.32 -31.70 7.11
CA TYR A 696 -8.01 -30.39 6.52
C TYR A 696 -7.35 -29.42 7.52
N LEU A 697 -7.67 -29.56 8.82
CA LEU A 697 -7.26 -28.65 9.89
C LEU A 697 -6.04 -29.15 10.68
N THR A 698 -5.94 -30.46 10.85
CA THR A 698 -4.89 -31.11 11.64
C THR A 698 -3.60 -31.26 10.84
N GLY A 699 -2.45 -31.05 11.50
CA GLY A 699 -1.13 -31.19 10.88
C GLY A 699 -0.74 -30.03 9.95
N ARG A 700 -1.38 -28.86 10.08
CA ARG A 700 -1.03 -27.68 9.29
C ARG A 700 0.26 -27.02 9.78
N THR A 701 1.02 -26.49 8.84
CA THR A 701 2.25 -25.74 9.12
C THR A 701 2.24 -24.40 8.39
N GLN A 702 2.96 -23.43 8.93
CA GLN A 702 3.14 -22.12 8.31
C GLN A 702 4.59 -21.65 8.38
N SER A 703 4.98 -20.83 7.41
CA SER A 703 6.25 -20.08 7.42
C SER A 703 5.99 -18.63 7.04
N VAL A 704 6.61 -17.67 7.73
CA VAL A 704 6.49 -16.24 7.42
C VAL A 704 7.55 -15.81 6.43
N ARG A 705 7.15 -14.99 5.45
CA ARG A 705 8.07 -14.39 4.47
C ARG A 705 8.19 -12.88 4.65
N ILE A 706 9.41 -12.41 4.88
CA ILE A 706 9.80 -11.00 4.92
C ILE A 706 10.75 -10.72 3.73
N GLY A 707 10.29 -9.97 2.74
CA GLY A 707 11.06 -9.74 1.52
C GLY A 707 11.34 -11.04 0.76
N SER A 708 12.62 -11.36 0.57
CA SER A 708 13.09 -12.62 -0.03
C SER A 708 13.35 -13.74 0.98
N THR A 709 13.31 -13.43 2.28
CA THR A 709 13.66 -14.38 3.34
C THR A 709 12.41 -15.05 3.91
N VAL A 710 12.52 -16.35 4.23
CA VAL A 710 11.44 -17.18 4.78
C VAL A 710 11.89 -17.75 6.12
N SER A 711 10.98 -17.80 7.10
CA SER A 711 11.20 -18.41 8.41
C SER A 711 11.27 -19.93 8.35
N THR A 712 11.70 -20.56 9.43
CA THR A 712 11.46 -21.99 9.65
C THR A 712 9.95 -22.28 9.70
N PRO A 713 9.48 -23.44 9.21
CA PRO A 713 8.08 -23.83 9.35
C PRO A 713 7.72 -24.12 10.80
N LEU A 714 6.53 -23.69 11.24
CA LEU A 714 5.97 -23.97 12.57
C LEU A 714 4.57 -24.58 12.45
N PRO A 715 4.17 -25.49 13.37
CA PRO A 715 2.83 -26.05 13.40
C PRO A 715 1.77 -25.01 13.82
N VAL A 716 0.54 -25.21 13.35
CA VAL A 716 -0.63 -24.38 13.69
C VAL A 716 -1.72 -25.28 14.27
N SER A 717 -1.96 -25.16 15.57
CA SER A 717 -2.94 -25.97 16.31
C SER A 717 -4.28 -25.26 16.58
N TYR A 718 -4.36 -23.95 16.32
CA TYR A 718 -5.57 -23.15 16.50
C TYR A 718 -5.84 -22.29 15.27
N GLY A 719 -7.10 -21.94 15.11
CA GLY A 719 -7.56 -21.03 14.06
C GLY A 719 -7.77 -21.69 12.72
N VAL A 720 -8.13 -20.86 11.73
CA VAL A 720 -8.22 -21.22 10.32
C VAL A 720 -7.38 -20.25 9.48
N PRO A 721 -6.77 -20.70 8.36
CA PRO A 721 -5.85 -19.84 7.62
C PRO A 721 -6.55 -18.62 7.02
N GLN A 722 -6.05 -17.41 7.31
CA GLN A 722 -6.59 -16.17 6.76
C GLN A 722 -6.22 -16.05 5.26
N GLY A 723 -7.17 -16.39 4.38
CA GLY A 723 -6.95 -16.44 2.92
C GLY A 723 -7.30 -17.78 2.28
N ALA A 724 -7.69 -18.77 3.08
CA ALA A 724 -8.32 -20.01 2.60
C ALA A 724 -9.78 -19.76 2.15
N ILE A 725 -10.27 -20.62 1.27
CA ILE A 725 -11.63 -20.57 0.73
C ILE A 725 -12.65 -21.06 1.75
N LEU A 726 -12.31 -22.06 2.56
CA LEU A 726 -13.21 -22.64 3.58
C LEU A 726 -13.25 -21.85 4.89
N SER A 727 -12.21 -21.06 5.20
CA SER A 727 -12.11 -20.34 6.48
C SER A 727 -13.35 -19.49 6.83
N PRO A 728 -13.95 -18.72 5.90
CA PRO A 728 -15.16 -17.96 6.18
C PRO A 728 -16.37 -18.82 6.56
N LEU A 729 -16.58 -19.95 5.85
CA LEU A 729 -17.68 -20.87 6.15
C LEU A 729 -17.50 -21.52 7.52
N LEU A 730 -16.28 -22.01 7.80
CA LEU A 730 -15.95 -22.63 9.08
C LEU A 730 -16.14 -21.66 10.24
N PHE A 731 -15.79 -20.39 10.06
CA PHE A 731 -16.05 -19.35 11.05
C PHE A 731 -17.54 -19.09 11.25
N SER A 732 -18.33 -19.03 10.17
CA SER A 732 -19.80 -18.91 10.27
C SER A 732 -20.45 -20.08 11.00
N ILE A 733 -19.97 -21.31 10.80
CA ILE A 733 -20.45 -22.49 11.55
C ILE A 733 -20.03 -22.39 13.02
N TYR A 734 -18.81 -21.91 13.29
CA TYR A 734 -18.30 -21.75 14.65
C TYR A 734 -19.10 -20.73 15.48
N THR A 735 -19.58 -19.65 14.85
CA THR A 735 -20.38 -18.61 15.51
C THR A 735 -21.89 -18.75 15.31
N ASN A 736 -22.34 -19.87 14.72
CA ASN A 736 -23.73 -20.05 14.27
C ASN A 736 -24.79 -19.93 15.37
N ASP A 737 -24.43 -20.36 16.57
CA ASP A 737 -25.24 -20.37 17.79
C ASP A 737 -25.16 -19.06 18.59
N LEU A 738 -24.22 -18.15 18.27
CA LEU A 738 -24.04 -16.91 19.02
C LEU A 738 -25.27 -16.00 18.97
N PRO A 739 -25.98 -15.81 17.83
CA PRO A 739 -27.18 -14.98 17.84
C PRO A 739 -28.34 -15.53 18.68
N SER A 740 -28.34 -16.84 18.95
CA SER A 740 -29.36 -17.51 19.75
C SER A 740 -29.01 -17.56 21.24
N SER A 741 -27.86 -17.01 21.66
CA SER A 741 -27.50 -16.98 23.08
C SER A 741 -28.16 -15.83 23.85
N VAL A 742 -28.63 -14.79 23.17
CA VAL A 742 -29.35 -13.68 23.82
C VAL A 742 -30.84 -14.02 23.99
N HIS A 743 -31.44 -13.58 25.09
CA HIS A 743 -32.82 -13.87 25.47
C HIS A 743 -33.72 -12.63 25.37
N HIS A 744 -33.19 -11.44 25.69
CA HIS A 744 -33.97 -10.21 25.75
C HIS A 744 -33.76 -9.32 24.53
N SER A 745 -32.55 -9.33 23.99
CA SER A 745 -32.11 -8.46 22.90
C SER A 745 -32.01 -9.19 21.56
N LYS A 746 -31.79 -8.41 20.50
CA LYS A 746 -31.52 -8.91 19.15
C LYS A 746 -30.03 -8.80 18.84
N LEU A 747 -29.39 -9.93 18.57
CA LEU A 747 -27.98 -9.98 18.16
C LEU A 747 -27.88 -10.17 16.64
N GLU A 748 -27.23 -9.21 15.96
CA GLU A 748 -26.94 -9.27 14.53
C GLU A 748 -25.44 -9.20 14.28
N SER A 749 -24.91 -10.12 13.47
CA SER A 749 -23.48 -10.24 13.21
C SER A 749 -23.12 -10.04 11.74
N TYR A 750 -21.91 -9.52 11.51
CA TYR A 750 -21.24 -9.47 10.22
C TYR A 750 -19.82 -10.03 10.37
N VAL A 751 -19.65 -11.31 10.04
CA VAL A 751 -18.44 -12.07 10.33
C VAL A 751 -18.16 -12.01 11.84
N ASP A 752 -17.06 -11.39 12.25
CA ASP A 752 -16.58 -11.25 13.63
C ASP A 752 -17.23 -10.07 14.38
N ASP A 753 -17.71 -9.05 13.66
CA ASP A 753 -18.39 -7.90 14.26
C ASP A 753 -19.82 -8.29 14.68
N SER A 754 -20.19 -8.06 15.95
CA SER A 754 -21.54 -8.35 16.44
C SER A 754 -22.18 -7.11 17.09
N LYS A 755 -23.49 -6.96 16.90
CA LYS A 755 -24.29 -5.85 17.42
C LYS A 755 -25.44 -6.40 18.23
N ILE A 756 -25.63 -5.88 19.44
CA ILE A 756 -26.80 -6.17 20.26
C ILE A 756 -27.71 -4.95 20.25
N LEU A 757 -28.99 -5.16 19.98
CA LEU A 757 -30.03 -4.14 19.96
C LEU A 757 -31.14 -4.50 20.94
N LEU A 758 -31.47 -3.56 21.83
CA LEU A 758 -32.60 -3.66 22.74
C LEU A 758 -33.33 -2.31 22.79
N SER A 759 -34.64 -2.30 22.55
CA SER A 759 -35.47 -1.09 22.58
C SER A 759 -36.43 -1.13 23.75
N PHE A 760 -36.60 -0.02 24.45
CA PHE A 760 -37.30 0.05 25.74
C PHE A 760 -37.94 1.43 25.96
N THR A 761 -38.90 1.51 26.88
CA THR A 761 -39.47 2.79 27.34
C THR A 761 -38.60 3.43 28.41
N VAL A 762 -38.50 4.76 28.46
CA VAL A 762 -37.66 5.48 29.44
C VAL A 762 -37.97 5.10 30.90
N ALA A 763 -39.21 4.73 31.21
CA ALA A 763 -39.60 4.26 32.54
C ALA A 763 -38.91 2.95 32.99
N ASN A 764 -38.36 2.17 32.06
CA ASN A 764 -37.83 0.81 32.31
C ASN A 764 -36.29 0.73 32.21
N VAL A 765 -35.57 1.85 32.39
CA VAL A 765 -34.11 1.91 32.25
C VAL A 765 -33.36 0.97 33.20
N ASP A 766 -33.87 0.73 34.41
CA ASP A 766 -33.21 -0.18 35.35
C ASP A 766 -33.41 -1.65 34.97
N CYS A 767 -34.59 -2.01 34.45
CA CYS A 767 -34.84 -3.33 33.88
C CYS A 767 -33.95 -3.60 32.65
N LEU A 768 -33.70 -2.59 31.82
CA LEU A 768 -32.79 -2.68 30.68
C LEU A 768 -31.38 -3.10 31.10
N LYS A 769 -30.81 -2.50 32.15
CA LYS A 769 -29.45 -2.83 32.60
C LYS A 769 -29.35 -4.31 32.96
N GLN A 770 -30.31 -4.80 33.73
CA GLN A 770 -30.38 -6.20 34.11
C GLN A 770 -30.51 -7.12 32.89
N GLN A 771 -31.41 -6.81 31.95
CA GLN A 771 -31.59 -7.61 30.73
C GLN A 771 -30.34 -7.66 29.84
N LEU A 772 -29.64 -6.52 29.69
CA LEU A 772 -28.38 -6.46 28.94
C LEU A 772 -27.25 -7.22 29.64
N GLU A 773 -27.16 -7.13 30.96
CA GLU A 773 -26.20 -7.91 31.74
C GLU A 773 -26.46 -9.42 31.59
N GLU A 774 -27.71 -9.86 31.74
CA GLU A 774 -28.12 -11.26 31.53
C GLU A 774 -27.74 -11.77 30.13
N ASP A 775 -28.00 -10.99 29.08
CA ASP A 775 -27.63 -11.33 27.70
C ASP A 775 -26.11 -11.38 27.50
N LEU A 776 -25.35 -10.45 28.09
CA LEU A 776 -23.89 -10.46 28.03
C LEU A 776 -23.29 -11.66 28.79
N TYR A 777 -23.85 -12.03 29.94
CA TYR A 777 -23.49 -13.24 30.66
C TYR A 777 -23.81 -14.50 29.84
N SER A 778 -24.97 -14.55 29.17
CA SER A 778 -25.31 -15.68 28.32
C SER A 778 -24.38 -15.81 27.11
N ILE A 779 -23.98 -14.69 26.50
CA ILE A 779 -22.95 -14.66 25.46
C ILE A 779 -21.60 -15.18 25.99
N ALA A 780 -21.18 -14.72 27.17
CA ALA A 780 -19.95 -15.19 27.81
C ALA A 780 -20.00 -16.72 28.04
N ASN A 781 -21.09 -17.22 28.62
CA ASN A 781 -21.34 -18.65 28.82
C ASN A 781 -21.26 -19.43 27.49
N SER A 782 -21.91 -18.92 26.43
CA SER A 782 -21.87 -19.51 25.09
C SER A 782 -20.46 -19.54 24.51
N CYS A 783 -19.65 -18.50 24.77
CA CYS A 783 -18.27 -18.45 24.30
C CYS A 783 -17.35 -19.39 25.08
N PHE A 784 -17.57 -19.59 26.38
CA PHE A 784 -16.80 -20.52 27.22
C PHE A 784 -17.20 -21.99 27.04
N ARG A 785 -18.40 -22.26 26.50
CA ARG A 785 -18.81 -23.61 26.05
C ARG A 785 -18.13 -24.07 24.74
N LYS A 786 -17.39 -23.19 24.05
CA LYS A 786 -16.71 -23.42 22.75
C LYS A 786 -15.20 -23.50 22.89
#